data_AF-A0A8T0FBE9-F1
#
_entry.id   AF-A0A8T0FBE9-F1
#
_cell.length_a   1.000
_cell.length_b   1.000
_cell.length_c   1.000
_cell.angle_alpha   90.00
_cell.angle_beta   90.00
_cell.angle_gamma   90.00
#
_symmetry.space_group_name_H-M   'P 1'
#
loop_
_entity.id
_entity.type
_entity.pdbx_description
1 polymer ?
#
loop_
_entity_poly.entity_id
_entity_poly.type
_entity_poly.pdbx_seq_one_letter_code
_entity_poly.pdbx_strand_id
1 'polypeptide(L)'
;MDSSVAEASNHLGINLYKLLAEENTNVFFSPFSISTALAMLFCGAQNETAEEMRKVLGYEIANIKDEELKHCFQKLLDTFDINQESYTLNYANSVLIHKDFSVKEEYKSLLKDFFKAFFQEVDFINESEKAVMLVNEWVNDKTNNMIPKLLDSLDPSTVMIILNAVYFKGLWSHPFDEKSTFKQYFYNKGDEDDYKQVDMMHLKDKFYFVEKESYKALQLLYKGDDISMLILLPNSKDGLRELENSLSSTLIQDLKENMRDTKVEVALPKFKLEYSKSFKEKFESLGLNLVFNSGAHLNDINDSGDLLVSEIIHKAVLVVNEEGSEAAAVTAVMMMRCALILNQPEFIVDHPFINHSSRTQKAHFYIKKIVDSWQQLMKAARSASPPVYTPSQRTSSLRRRGKRGEFLVHFLILSYVCAMIAVVCDVYFIPSLEIIADKLKLPPDVAGATFMAIGASSPELFSSIIGSFVTEGDIGVGAVIGSAVFNILGITGVAGIALWNEVLDIDWYPMVRDCIAYSITVLCLVGIIYDNIVTWWESVILLGIFFLYILLMYFNTRVEKVTRNLARRIGPDSCLCRSCQDKATEEEKTPLLKEKTFVPELYSSNEKPVLPAVDNVSVIVSECTYQKDPQGNEIIEETQSKEDAEDDDEPSLCSPPRTGVIRFLWWLVMWPASLLLTLTIPDSSNPKCIKAFPLTFLVSIAWLGVLSYMAVWMVTVIGYTLSIPDSVSGLTILAVGASVPDLISSVLVAKSGQGNMAISNLVGSNNFDISICLGVPWLGKTLLSGEGYLRIYSTVLSFAVAVLLITLFIFFMIFQLAGWKLNRMVGLTCLLVYALYIIFACLFEFNVFGYFNPPTCYP
;
A
#
# COMPACT_ATOMS: atom_id res chain seq x y z
N MET A 1 -43.81 4.01 16.27
CA MET A 1 -43.16 2.72 16.59
C MET A 1 -44.13 1.89 17.40
N ASP A 2 -44.35 0.63 17.04
CA ASP A 2 -44.97 -0.32 17.98
C ASP A 2 -43.96 -0.56 19.11
N SER A 3 -44.28 -0.05 20.29
CA SER A 3 -43.41 -0.09 21.48
C SER A 3 -43.04 -1.51 21.89
N SER A 4 -43.87 -2.49 21.55
CA SER A 4 -43.72 -3.89 21.97
C SER A 4 -42.52 -4.59 21.33
N VAL A 5 -42.29 -4.46 20.01
CA VAL A 5 -41.12 -5.11 19.37
C VAL A 5 -39.82 -4.51 19.89
N ALA A 6 -39.80 -3.19 20.10
CA ALA A 6 -38.66 -2.51 20.70
C ALA A 6 -38.37 -3.04 22.11
N GLU A 7 -39.40 -3.21 22.94
CA GLU A 7 -39.28 -3.77 24.29
C GLU A 7 -38.74 -5.21 24.29
N ALA A 8 -39.24 -6.06 23.40
CA ALA A 8 -38.76 -7.43 23.21
C ALA A 8 -37.28 -7.45 22.77
N SER A 9 -36.90 -6.65 21.76
CA SER A 9 -35.51 -6.55 21.30
C SER A 9 -34.59 -5.97 22.38
N ASN A 10 -35.08 -5.06 23.22
CA ASN A 10 -34.31 -4.49 24.33
C ASN A 10 -34.04 -5.55 25.41
N HIS A 11 -35.05 -6.35 25.76
CA HIS A 11 -34.92 -7.46 26.69
C HIS A 11 -33.90 -8.50 26.20
N LEU A 12 -34.02 -8.93 24.93
CA LEU A 12 -33.06 -9.82 24.28
C LEU A 12 -31.65 -9.23 24.32
N GLY A 13 -31.50 -7.95 23.96
CA GLY A 13 -30.23 -7.25 23.92
C GLY A 13 -29.50 -7.22 25.26
N ILE A 14 -30.22 -6.96 26.36
CA ILE A 14 -29.64 -6.91 27.71
C ILE A 14 -29.17 -8.32 28.13
N ASN A 15 -29.98 -9.34 27.92
CA ASN A 15 -29.62 -10.71 28.31
C ASN A 15 -28.45 -11.24 27.48
N LEU A 16 -28.44 -10.97 26.18
CA LEU A 16 -27.35 -11.34 25.30
C LEU A 16 -26.06 -10.56 25.64
N TYR A 17 -26.18 -9.27 25.97
CA TYR A 17 -25.05 -8.47 26.41
C TYR A 17 -24.40 -9.04 27.67
N LYS A 18 -25.18 -9.49 28.67
CA LYS A 18 -24.64 -10.10 29.89
C LYS A 18 -23.76 -11.31 29.60
N LEU A 19 -24.16 -12.17 28.66
CA LEU A 19 -23.37 -13.33 28.23
C LEU A 19 -22.12 -12.97 27.42
N LEU A 20 -22.18 -11.89 26.64
CA LEU A 20 -21.03 -11.41 25.87
C LEU A 20 -20.06 -10.61 26.73
N ALA A 21 -20.55 -9.94 27.77
CA ALA A 21 -19.77 -9.10 28.66
C ALA A 21 -18.79 -9.91 29.52
N GLU A 22 -19.01 -11.21 29.72
CA GLU A 22 -18.05 -12.12 30.39
C GLU A 22 -16.71 -12.22 29.66
N GLU A 23 -16.66 -11.85 28.39
CA GLU A 23 -15.44 -11.86 27.62
C GLU A 23 -14.67 -10.54 27.78
N ASN A 24 -13.35 -10.63 27.97
CA ASN A 24 -12.46 -9.46 28.08
C ASN A 24 -12.11 -8.86 26.70
N THR A 25 -13.10 -8.76 25.82
CA THR A 25 -12.94 -8.24 24.45
C THR A 25 -13.97 -7.13 24.17
N ASN A 26 -13.75 -6.40 23.09
CA ASN A 26 -14.73 -5.42 22.63
C ASN A 26 -15.99 -6.13 22.12
N VAL A 27 -17.15 -5.69 22.59
CA VAL A 27 -18.44 -6.25 22.20
C VAL A 27 -19.21 -5.20 21.41
N PHE A 28 -19.70 -5.58 20.23
CA PHE A 28 -20.56 -4.71 19.44
C PHE A 28 -21.56 -5.50 18.62
N PHE A 29 -22.85 -5.33 18.91
CA PHE A 29 -23.89 -6.00 18.15
C PHE A 29 -25.15 -5.15 18.10
N SER A 30 -26.06 -5.52 17.21
CA SER A 30 -27.37 -4.89 17.09
C SER A 30 -28.44 -5.86 17.60
N PRO A 31 -28.99 -5.64 18.81
CA PRO A 31 -30.07 -6.47 19.35
C PRO A 31 -31.27 -6.52 18.41
N PHE A 32 -31.60 -5.38 17.81
CA PHE A 32 -32.71 -5.25 16.86
C PHE A 32 -32.52 -6.16 15.63
N SER A 33 -31.32 -6.16 15.07
CA SER A 33 -31.05 -6.91 13.86
C SER A 33 -31.01 -8.42 14.10
N ILE A 34 -30.42 -8.84 15.22
CA ILE A 34 -30.48 -10.23 15.69
C ILE A 34 -31.93 -10.64 15.97
N SER A 35 -32.71 -9.78 16.63
CA SER A 35 -34.13 -10.02 16.90
C SER A 35 -34.92 -10.19 15.60
N THR A 36 -34.59 -9.44 14.56
CA THR A 36 -35.21 -9.56 13.23
C THR A 36 -34.82 -10.89 12.57
N ALA A 37 -33.55 -11.28 12.67
CA ALA A 37 -33.05 -12.54 12.13
C ALA A 37 -33.72 -13.76 12.78
N LEU A 38 -33.91 -13.73 14.10
CA LEU A 38 -34.61 -14.78 14.84
C LEU A 38 -36.14 -14.72 14.64
N ALA A 39 -36.71 -13.55 14.36
CA ALA A 39 -38.12 -13.44 14.01
C ALA A 39 -38.45 -14.14 12.68
N MET A 40 -37.53 -14.11 11.71
CA MET A 40 -37.67 -14.90 10.47
C MET A 40 -37.80 -16.39 10.79
N LEU A 41 -36.94 -16.90 11.66
CA LEU A 41 -36.96 -18.29 12.11
C LEU A 41 -38.22 -18.63 12.93
N PHE A 42 -38.65 -17.72 13.81
CA PHE A 42 -39.84 -17.90 14.63
C PHE A 42 -41.11 -18.06 13.77
N CYS A 43 -41.20 -17.35 12.64
CA CYS A 43 -42.34 -17.48 11.72
C CYS A 43 -42.45 -18.88 11.08
N GLY A 44 -41.39 -19.69 11.17
CA GLY A 44 -41.36 -21.07 10.69
C GLY A 44 -41.42 -22.13 11.80
N ALA A 45 -41.43 -21.71 13.07
CA ALA A 45 -41.35 -22.60 14.23
C ALA A 45 -42.75 -22.93 14.81
N GLN A 46 -42.91 -24.15 15.31
CA GLN A 46 -44.14 -24.64 15.92
C GLN A 46 -43.90 -25.28 17.30
N ASN A 47 -44.98 -25.48 18.05
CA ASN A 47 -45.02 -26.23 19.32
C ASN A 47 -43.92 -25.77 20.30
N GLU A 48 -43.18 -26.73 20.89
CA GLU A 48 -42.16 -26.48 21.91
C GLU A 48 -41.01 -25.60 21.39
N THR A 49 -40.64 -25.71 20.10
CA THR A 49 -39.61 -24.85 19.49
C THR A 49 -40.06 -23.39 19.48
N ALA A 50 -41.34 -23.14 19.14
CA ALA A 50 -41.90 -21.79 19.16
C ALA A 50 -42.00 -21.24 20.59
N GLU A 51 -42.35 -22.07 21.57
CA GLU A 51 -42.39 -21.68 22.99
C GLU A 51 -41.01 -21.27 23.53
N GLU A 52 -39.95 -22.04 23.24
CA GLU A 52 -38.57 -21.68 23.60
C GLU A 52 -38.17 -20.33 23.01
N MET A 53 -38.42 -20.15 21.71
CA MET A 53 -38.11 -18.90 21.00
C MET A 53 -38.90 -17.72 21.56
N ARG A 54 -40.19 -17.89 21.88
CA ARG A 54 -41.05 -16.83 22.42
C ARG A 54 -40.49 -16.27 23.73
N LYS A 55 -40.05 -17.18 24.61
CA LYS A 55 -39.46 -16.83 25.90
C LYS A 55 -38.13 -16.10 25.73
N VAL A 56 -37.22 -16.63 24.91
CA VAL A 56 -35.88 -16.05 24.69
C VAL A 56 -35.96 -14.68 24.02
N LEU A 57 -36.83 -14.54 23.02
CA LEU A 57 -37.02 -13.28 22.27
C LEU A 57 -37.79 -12.22 23.07
N GLY A 58 -38.36 -12.56 24.22
CA GLY A 58 -39.07 -11.62 25.09
C GLY A 58 -40.46 -11.23 24.58
N TYR A 59 -41.07 -12.01 23.69
CA TYR A 59 -42.39 -11.72 23.13
C TYR A 59 -43.51 -11.83 24.17
N GLU A 60 -43.35 -12.68 25.19
CA GLU A 60 -44.28 -12.78 26.34
C GLU A 60 -44.28 -11.50 27.18
N ILE A 61 -43.09 -10.95 27.44
CA ILE A 61 -42.91 -9.73 28.24
C ILE A 61 -43.53 -8.54 27.52
N ALA A 62 -43.31 -8.46 26.21
CA ALA A 62 -43.89 -7.41 25.36
C ALA A 62 -45.36 -7.65 24.97
N ASN A 63 -45.96 -8.77 25.42
CA ASN A 63 -47.33 -9.19 25.14
C ASN A 63 -47.69 -9.19 23.63
N ILE A 64 -46.80 -9.71 22.79
CA ILE A 64 -46.97 -9.75 21.33
C ILE A 64 -47.64 -11.06 20.92
N LYS A 65 -48.71 -10.97 20.13
CA LYS A 65 -49.38 -12.12 19.51
C LYS A 65 -48.68 -12.53 18.21
N ASP A 66 -48.68 -13.82 17.89
CA ASP A 66 -47.96 -14.38 16.73
C ASP A 66 -48.48 -13.84 15.40
N GLU A 67 -49.80 -13.73 15.28
CA GLU A 67 -50.47 -13.25 14.06
C GLU A 67 -50.06 -11.81 13.70
N GLU A 68 -49.73 -11.01 14.72
CA GLU A 68 -49.36 -9.60 14.60
C GLU A 68 -47.85 -9.40 14.41
N LEU A 69 -47.02 -10.40 14.77
CA LEU A 69 -45.56 -10.29 14.82
C LEU A 69 -44.94 -9.87 13.47
N LYS A 70 -45.32 -10.56 12.39
CA LYS A 70 -44.82 -10.28 11.04
C LYS A 70 -45.12 -8.84 10.59
N HIS A 71 -46.30 -8.33 10.93
CA HIS A 71 -46.71 -6.97 10.61
C HIS A 71 -45.98 -5.94 11.46
N CYS A 72 -45.73 -6.25 12.74
CA CYS A 72 -44.95 -5.39 13.64
C CYS A 72 -43.51 -5.22 13.15
N PHE A 73 -42.84 -6.30 12.73
CA PHE A 73 -41.49 -6.22 12.15
C PHE A 73 -41.49 -5.49 10.80
N GLN A 74 -42.42 -5.80 9.90
CA GLN A 74 -42.52 -5.12 8.60
C GLN A 74 -42.68 -3.60 8.74
N LYS A 75 -43.64 -3.15 9.55
CA LYS A 75 -43.90 -1.73 9.82
C LYS A 75 -42.68 -1.02 10.41
N LEU A 76 -41.94 -1.73 11.27
CA LEU A 76 -40.75 -1.20 11.91
C LEU A 76 -39.59 -1.09 10.90
N LEU A 77 -39.37 -2.11 10.06
CA LEU A 77 -38.38 -2.09 8.97
C LEU A 77 -38.69 -0.99 7.95
N ASP A 78 -39.96 -0.85 7.56
CA ASP A 78 -40.40 0.24 6.66
C ASP A 78 -40.15 1.63 7.26
N THR A 79 -40.23 1.78 8.59
CA THR A 79 -39.93 3.04 9.26
C THR A 79 -38.45 3.43 9.18
N PHE A 80 -37.55 2.47 8.92
CA PHE A 80 -36.12 2.76 8.73
C PHE A 80 -35.78 3.18 7.30
N ASP A 81 -36.52 2.70 6.31
CA ASP A 81 -36.28 3.06 4.90
C ASP A 81 -36.68 4.51 4.56
N ILE A 82 -37.53 5.15 5.37
CA ILE A 82 -38.15 6.45 5.06
C ILE A 82 -37.24 7.68 5.32
N ASN A 83 -36.23 7.58 6.20
CA ASN A 83 -35.47 8.75 6.70
C ASN A 83 -34.00 8.80 6.23
N GLN A 84 -33.75 9.00 4.93
CA GLN A 84 -32.40 8.91 4.35
C GLN A 84 -31.54 10.19 4.39
N GLU A 85 -32.08 11.36 4.73
CA GLU A 85 -31.31 12.63 4.59
C GLU A 85 -30.31 12.91 5.73
N SER A 86 -30.48 12.33 6.93
CA SER A 86 -29.66 12.68 8.11
C SER A 86 -28.80 11.52 8.65
N TYR A 87 -29.19 10.28 8.39
CA TYR A 87 -28.43 9.08 8.73
C TYR A 87 -28.73 7.97 7.73
N THR A 88 -27.82 7.01 7.59
CA THR A 88 -27.98 5.80 6.78
C THR A 88 -27.90 4.59 7.70
N LEU A 89 -29.01 3.87 7.85
CA LEU A 89 -29.06 2.60 8.58
C LEU A 89 -29.37 1.50 7.56
N ASN A 90 -28.35 0.70 7.24
CA ASN A 90 -28.50 -0.42 6.34
C ASN A 90 -28.44 -1.73 7.14
N TYR A 91 -29.41 -2.59 6.90
CA TYR A 91 -29.45 -3.94 7.43
C TYR A 91 -29.57 -4.94 6.28
N ALA A 92 -28.92 -6.08 6.43
CA ALA A 92 -28.93 -7.15 5.45
C ALA A 92 -29.23 -8.47 6.17
N ASN A 93 -30.47 -8.95 5.99
CA ASN A 93 -30.95 -10.24 6.47
C ASN A 93 -30.91 -11.28 5.35
N SER A 94 -30.25 -12.41 5.55
CA SER A 94 -30.23 -13.50 4.59
C SER A 94 -30.48 -14.86 5.25
N VAL A 95 -31.15 -15.76 4.53
CA VAL A 95 -31.39 -17.14 4.93
C VAL A 95 -30.92 -18.05 3.80
N LEU A 96 -30.02 -18.98 4.12
CA LEU A 96 -29.50 -19.97 3.18
C LEU A 96 -29.95 -21.36 3.63
N ILE A 97 -30.49 -22.15 2.71
CA ILE A 97 -30.93 -23.52 2.98
C ILE A 97 -30.33 -24.46 1.96
N HIS A 98 -29.96 -25.67 2.39
CA HIS A 98 -29.40 -26.66 1.50
C HIS A 98 -30.45 -27.10 0.46
N LYS A 99 -30.06 -27.18 -0.82
CA LYS A 99 -30.97 -27.48 -1.96
C LYS A 99 -31.79 -28.77 -1.80
N ASP A 100 -31.32 -29.72 -1.00
CA ASP A 100 -31.98 -31.02 -0.81
C ASP A 100 -33.18 -30.91 0.17
N PHE A 101 -33.34 -29.77 0.85
CA PHE A 101 -34.47 -29.48 1.73
C PHE A 101 -35.48 -28.57 1.00
N SER A 102 -36.65 -29.13 0.65
CA SER A 102 -37.73 -28.39 -0.01
C SER A 102 -38.35 -27.33 0.90
N VAL A 103 -38.26 -26.05 0.54
CA VAL A 103 -38.81 -24.95 1.35
C VAL A 103 -40.17 -24.51 0.80
N LYS A 104 -41.15 -24.29 1.68
CA LYS A 104 -42.49 -23.82 1.29
C LYS A 104 -42.43 -22.45 0.62
N GLU A 105 -43.15 -22.30 -0.50
CA GLU A 105 -43.24 -21.03 -1.23
C GLU A 105 -43.93 -19.93 -0.40
N GLU A 106 -44.82 -20.30 0.52
CA GLU A 106 -45.44 -19.39 1.48
C GLU A 106 -44.38 -18.77 2.41
N TYR A 107 -43.43 -19.57 2.89
CA TYR A 107 -42.33 -19.10 3.74
C TYR A 107 -41.35 -18.22 2.97
N LYS A 108 -40.99 -18.58 1.72
CA LYS A 108 -40.16 -17.74 0.85
C LYS A 108 -40.79 -16.36 0.61
N SER A 109 -42.09 -16.34 0.35
CA SER A 109 -42.86 -15.10 0.17
C SER A 109 -42.88 -14.28 1.46
N LEU A 110 -43.06 -14.93 2.61
CA LEU A 110 -43.03 -14.28 3.92
C LEU A 110 -41.69 -13.58 4.21
N LEU A 111 -40.55 -14.25 3.94
CA LEU A 111 -39.22 -13.67 4.14
C LEU A 111 -38.99 -12.43 3.27
N LYS A 112 -39.46 -12.48 2.01
CA LYS A 112 -39.29 -11.38 1.06
C LYS A 112 -40.18 -10.19 1.40
N ASP A 113 -41.46 -10.43 1.70
CA ASP A 113 -42.46 -9.37 1.82
C ASP A 113 -42.44 -8.68 3.20
N PHE A 114 -42.20 -9.43 4.27
CA PHE A 114 -42.23 -8.89 5.64
C PHE A 114 -40.85 -8.51 6.18
N PHE A 115 -39.80 -9.27 5.81
CA PHE A 115 -38.46 -9.08 6.37
C PHE A 115 -37.44 -8.50 5.38
N LYS A 116 -37.84 -8.33 4.09
CA LYS A 116 -36.96 -7.90 2.99
C LYS A 116 -35.67 -8.73 2.92
N ALA A 117 -35.76 -9.99 3.31
CA ALA A 117 -34.62 -10.88 3.44
C ALA A 117 -34.25 -11.52 2.10
N PHE A 118 -32.97 -11.77 1.91
CA PHE A 118 -32.47 -12.56 0.79
C PHE A 118 -32.56 -14.04 1.12
N PHE A 119 -33.22 -14.80 0.26
CA PHE A 119 -33.37 -16.24 0.42
C PHE A 119 -32.71 -16.94 -0.77
N GLN A 120 -31.90 -17.96 -0.49
CA GLN A 120 -31.21 -18.72 -1.53
C GLN A 120 -31.08 -20.20 -1.14
N GLU A 121 -31.45 -21.08 -2.06
CA GLU A 121 -31.15 -22.51 -1.98
C GLU A 121 -29.74 -22.76 -2.52
N VAL A 122 -28.94 -23.51 -1.75
CA VAL A 122 -27.50 -23.67 -1.99
C VAL A 122 -27.11 -25.15 -1.92
N ASP A 123 -26.26 -25.59 -2.84
CA ASP A 123 -25.55 -26.86 -2.68
C ASP A 123 -24.30 -26.65 -1.80
N PHE A 124 -24.39 -26.88 -0.49
CA PHE A 124 -23.26 -26.71 0.42
C PHE A 124 -22.16 -27.77 0.23
N ILE A 125 -22.45 -28.86 -0.49
CA ILE A 125 -21.48 -29.95 -0.72
C ILE A 125 -20.64 -29.64 -1.96
N ASN A 126 -21.28 -29.29 -3.07
CA ASN A 126 -20.59 -29.11 -4.36
C ASN A 126 -20.40 -27.64 -4.78
N GLU A 127 -21.15 -26.69 -4.21
CA GLU A 127 -21.12 -25.27 -4.59
C GLU A 127 -20.92 -24.30 -3.41
N SER A 128 -20.28 -24.75 -2.32
CA SER A 128 -20.05 -23.93 -1.11
C SER A 128 -19.32 -22.62 -1.39
N GLU A 129 -18.25 -22.65 -2.19
CA GLU A 129 -17.48 -21.43 -2.54
C GLU A 129 -18.32 -20.41 -3.30
N LYS A 130 -19.13 -20.87 -4.25
CA LYS A 130 -20.02 -20.02 -5.04
C LYS A 130 -21.10 -19.38 -4.17
N ALA A 131 -21.61 -20.11 -3.18
CA ALA A 131 -22.57 -19.58 -2.22
C ALA A 131 -21.97 -18.53 -1.29
N VAL A 132 -20.76 -18.78 -0.76
CA VAL A 132 -20.01 -17.80 0.03
C VAL A 132 -19.80 -16.51 -0.79
N MET A 133 -19.40 -16.64 -2.06
CA MET A 133 -19.24 -15.49 -2.95
C MET A 133 -20.53 -14.70 -3.14
N LEU A 134 -21.66 -15.37 -3.45
CA LEU A 134 -22.95 -14.72 -3.67
C LEU A 134 -23.44 -13.97 -2.43
N VAL A 135 -23.30 -14.59 -1.26
CA VAL A 135 -23.70 -13.98 0.03
C VAL A 135 -22.85 -12.76 0.33
N ASN A 136 -21.53 -12.88 0.18
CA ASN A 136 -20.61 -11.77 0.43
C ASN A 136 -20.84 -10.62 -0.55
N GLU A 137 -21.10 -10.90 -1.82
CA GLU A 137 -21.46 -9.89 -2.82
C GLU A 137 -22.77 -9.17 -2.44
N TRP A 138 -23.78 -9.92 -2.02
CA TRP A 138 -25.07 -9.37 -1.60
C TRP A 138 -24.95 -8.51 -0.32
N VAL A 139 -24.23 -8.98 0.70
CA VAL A 139 -23.98 -8.21 1.93
C VAL A 139 -23.17 -6.95 1.63
N ASN A 140 -22.16 -7.06 0.78
CA ASN A 140 -21.32 -5.94 0.38
C ASN A 140 -22.15 -4.85 -0.33
N ASP A 141 -23.04 -5.24 -1.25
CA ASP A 141 -23.98 -4.31 -1.91
C ASP A 141 -24.93 -3.65 -0.91
N LYS A 142 -25.57 -4.45 -0.04
CA LYS A 142 -26.53 -3.93 0.95
C LYS A 142 -25.90 -3.04 2.01
N THR A 143 -24.62 -3.24 2.31
CA THR A 143 -23.91 -2.46 3.34
C THR A 143 -23.06 -1.33 2.75
N ASN A 144 -23.28 -0.94 1.49
CA ASN A 144 -22.54 0.13 0.82
C ASN A 144 -21.01 -0.09 0.84
N ASN A 145 -20.57 -1.34 0.70
CA ASN A 145 -19.19 -1.81 0.77
C ASN A 145 -18.52 -1.79 2.16
N MET A 146 -19.29 -1.56 3.22
CA MET A 146 -18.74 -1.48 4.57
C MET A 146 -18.55 -2.84 5.24
N ILE A 147 -19.30 -3.85 4.79
CA ILE A 147 -19.14 -5.24 5.20
C ILE A 147 -18.82 -6.05 3.94
N PRO A 148 -17.54 -6.09 3.50
CA PRO A 148 -17.17 -6.74 2.24
C PRO A 148 -17.24 -8.27 2.30
N LYS A 149 -17.14 -8.83 3.51
CA LYS A 149 -17.17 -10.27 3.74
C LYS A 149 -17.97 -10.55 5.00
N LEU A 150 -18.98 -11.41 4.92
CA LEU A 150 -19.74 -11.94 6.06
C LEU A 150 -19.33 -13.38 6.38
N LEU A 151 -19.09 -14.20 5.35
CA LEU A 151 -18.74 -15.61 5.46
C LEU A 151 -17.34 -15.88 4.92
N ASP A 152 -16.55 -16.67 5.65
CA ASP A 152 -15.22 -17.11 5.21
C ASP A 152 -15.26 -18.46 4.48
N SER A 153 -15.97 -19.42 5.03
CA SER A 153 -16.23 -20.74 4.47
C SER A 153 -17.59 -21.24 4.94
N LEU A 154 -18.07 -22.34 4.35
CA LEU A 154 -19.29 -23.03 4.75
C LEU A 154 -18.97 -24.50 4.98
N ASP A 155 -19.44 -25.05 6.10
CA ASP A 155 -19.29 -26.48 6.38
C ASP A 155 -20.21 -27.30 5.46
N PRO A 156 -19.72 -28.34 4.76
CA PRO A 156 -20.55 -29.21 3.93
C PRO A 156 -21.72 -29.90 4.65
N SER A 157 -21.66 -30.02 5.98
CA SER A 157 -22.73 -30.56 6.82
C SER A 157 -23.83 -29.54 7.19
N THR A 158 -23.70 -28.30 6.72
CA THR A 158 -24.66 -27.23 6.94
C THR A 158 -26.01 -27.54 6.29
N VAL A 159 -27.10 -27.30 7.03
CA VAL A 159 -28.48 -27.46 6.56
C VAL A 159 -29.14 -26.09 6.34
N MET A 160 -29.08 -25.20 7.34
CA MET A 160 -29.65 -23.86 7.29
C MET A 160 -28.77 -22.86 8.03
N ILE A 161 -28.52 -21.69 7.42
CA ILE A 161 -27.78 -20.58 8.05
C ILE A 161 -28.62 -19.32 8.00
N ILE A 162 -28.64 -18.62 9.13
CA ILE A 162 -29.22 -17.28 9.24
C ILE A 162 -28.10 -16.26 9.37
N LEU A 163 -28.15 -15.28 8.47
CA LEU A 163 -27.12 -14.28 8.30
C LEU A 163 -27.69 -12.90 8.57
N ASN A 164 -26.98 -12.15 9.39
CA ASN A 164 -27.33 -10.79 9.71
C ASN A 164 -26.13 -9.86 9.60
N ALA A 165 -26.27 -8.77 8.83
CA ALA A 165 -25.26 -7.73 8.74
C ALA A 165 -25.87 -6.35 8.94
N VAL A 166 -25.18 -5.49 9.69
CA VAL A 166 -25.67 -4.13 9.99
C VAL A 166 -24.57 -3.10 9.86
N TYR A 167 -24.89 -2.02 9.15
CA TYR A 167 -24.07 -0.83 9.03
C TYR A 167 -24.87 0.41 9.43
N PHE A 168 -24.27 1.26 10.27
CA PHE A 168 -24.85 2.53 10.67
C PHE A 168 -23.90 3.69 10.40
N LYS A 169 -24.44 4.71 9.73
CA LYS A 169 -23.82 5.98 9.42
C LYS A 169 -24.74 7.09 9.91
N GLY A 170 -24.23 8.09 10.62
CA GLY A 170 -25.05 9.20 11.10
C GLY A 170 -24.19 10.42 11.39
N LEU A 171 -24.64 11.62 11.03
CA LEU A 171 -23.89 12.85 11.30
C LEU A 171 -24.20 13.36 12.70
N TRP A 172 -23.21 13.86 13.43
CA TRP A 172 -23.46 14.50 14.72
C TRP A 172 -24.37 15.71 14.54
N SER A 173 -25.28 15.94 15.49
CA SER A 173 -26.02 17.21 15.57
C SER A 173 -25.05 18.36 15.88
N HIS A 174 -24.08 18.10 16.77
CA HIS A 174 -22.96 18.98 17.09
C HIS A 174 -21.62 18.28 16.75
N PRO A 175 -21.01 18.56 15.57
CA PRO A 175 -19.77 17.92 15.16
C PRO A 175 -18.55 18.43 15.95
N PHE A 176 -17.53 17.58 16.06
CA PHE A 176 -16.24 17.93 16.63
C PHE A 176 -15.39 18.68 15.60
N ASP A 177 -14.56 19.63 16.06
CA ASP A 177 -13.58 20.29 15.18
C ASP A 177 -12.31 19.43 15.10
N GLU A 178 -11.92 19.00 13.89
CA GLU A 178 -10.69 18.22 13.67
C GLU A 178 -9.44 18.90 14.21
N LYS A 179 -9.41 20.23 14.25
CA LYS A 179 -8.28 20.99 14.81
C LYS A 179 -8.19 20.91 16.33
N SER A 180 -9.30 20.56 16.97
CA SER A 180 -9.39 20.34 18.41
C SER A 180 -9.12 18.88 18.79
N THR A 181 -8.97 17.97 17.82
CA THR A 181 -8.52 16.59 18.09
C THR A 181 -7.05 16.58 18.50
N PHE A 182 -6.74 15.94 19.63
CA PHE A 182 -5.36 15.82 20.13
C PHE A 182 -5.08 14.41 20.63
N LYS A 183 -3.78 14.07 20.76
CA LYS A 183 -3.36 12.77 21.26
C LYS A 183 -3.48 12.70 22.79
N GLN A 184 -4.23 11.73 23.32
CA GLN A 184 -4.38 11.47 24.76
C GLN A 184 -4.22 9.98 25.06
N TYR A 185 -3.85 9.62 26.29
CA TYR A 185 -3.81 8.21 26.70
C TYR A 185 -5.22 7.65 26.94
N PHE A 186 -5.40 6.40 26.55
CA PHE A 186 -6.53 5.56 26.90
C PHE A 186 -6.02 4.34 27.65
N TYR A 187 -6.58 4.07 28.83
CA TYR A 187 -6.24 2.96 29.71
C TYR A 187 -7.04 1.73 29.30
N ASN A 188 -6.42 0.81 28.57
CA ASN A 188 -7.08 -0.42 28.15
C ASN A 188 -7.41 -1.29 29.36
N LYS A 189 -8.56 -1.97 29.33
CA LYS A 189 -9.08 -2.84 30.41
C LYS A 189 -9.20 -2.16 31.78
N GLY A 190 -9.02 -0.84 31.87
CA GLY A 190 -8.96 -0.13 33.13
C GLY A 190 -7.65 -0.32 33.89
N ASP A 191 -6.63 -0.92 33.27
CA ASP A 191 -5.32 -1.15 33.85
C ASP A 191 -4.45 0.11 33.69
N GLU A 192 -3.78 0.52 34.77
CA GLU A 192 -2.90 1.68 34.75
C GLU A 192 -1.59 1.41 34.00
N ASP A 193 -1.22 0.14 33.83
CA ASP A 193 0.00 -0.29 33.15
C ASP A 193 -0.23 -0.62 31.64
N ASP A 194 -1.48 -0.85 31.20
CA ASP A 194 -1.86 -1.06 29.80
C ASP A 194 -2.53 0.19 29.23
N TYR A 195 -1.75 1.24 28.95
CA TYR A 195 -2.23 2.50 28.38
C TYR A 195 -1.63 2.77 27.01
N LYS A 196 -2.41 3.43 26.16
CA LYS A 196 -2.03 3.69 24.78
C LYS A 196 -2.51 5.03 24.28
N GLN A 197 -1.75 5.65 23.37
CA GLN A 197 -2.07 6.98 22.87
C GLN A 197 -3.09 6.91 21.71
N VAL A 198 -4.14 7.72 21.79
CA VAL A 198 -5.32 7.69 20.93
C VAL A 198 -5.67 9.09 20.45
N ASP A 199 -6.32 9.22 19.29
CA ASP A 199 -6.87 10.50 18.83
C ASP A 199 -8.16 10.79 19.61
N MET A 200 -8.10 11.82 20.44
CA MET A 200 -9.18 12.25 21.32
C MET A 200 -9.85 13.47 20.72
N MET A 201 -11.08 13.28 20.22
CA MET A 201 -11.89 14.35 19.64
C MET A 201 -12.45 15.20 20.77
N HIS A 202 -12.41 16.52 20.60
CA HIS A 202 -12.76 17.45 21.68
C HIS A 202 -13.85 18.45 21.25
N LEU A 203 -14.84 18.64 22.11
CA LEU A 203 -15.96 19.56 21.87
C LEU A 203 -16.47 20.14 23.19
N LYS A 204 -16.84 21.42 23.16
CA LYS A 204 -17.47 22.14 24.27
C LYS A 204 -18.84 22.64 23.84
N ASP A 205 -19.88 21.96 24.29
CA ASP A 205 -21.26 22.36 23.98
C ASP A 205 -22.25 21.88 25.04
N LYS A 206 -23.53 22.08 24.79
CA LYS A 206 -24.66 21.64 25.59
C LYS A 206 -25.07 20.22 25.21
N PHE A 207 -25.11 19.33 26.20
CA PHE A 207 -25.48 17.93 26.03
C PHE A 207 -26.38 17.47 27.17
N TYR A 208 -27.19 16.44 26.89
CA TYR A 208 -27.90 15.72 27.94
C TYR A 208 -26.88 14.91 28.75
N PHE A 209 -26.69 15.32 30.00
CA PHE A 209 -25.66 14.81 30.89
C PHE A 209 -26.22 14.51 32.27
N VAL A 210 -25.67 13.48 32.92
CA VAL A 210 -25.90 13.17 34.33
C VAL A 210 -24.61 12.61 34.94
N GLU A 211 -24.29 13.07 36.14
CA GLU A 211 -23.19 12.57 36.96
C GLU A 211 -23.78 11.92 38.21
N LYS A 212 -23.43 10.66 38.46
CA LYS A 212 -23.81 9.88 39.64
C LYS A 212 -22.53 9.46 40.39
N GLU A 213 -22.69 8.89 41.58
CA GLU A 213 -21.55 8.48 42.42
C GLU A 213 -20.66 7.41 41.75
N SER A 214 -21.23 6.51 40.96
CA SER A 214 -20.50 5.40 40.33
C SER A 214 -20.17 5.59 38.84
N TYR A 215 -20.89 6.46 38.12
CA TYR A 215 -20.70 6.67 36.68
C TYR A 215 -21.16 8.05 36.23
N LYS A 216 -20.68 8.47 35.06
CA LYS A 216 -21.17 9.60 34.26
C LYS A 216 -21.88 9.08 33.02
N ALA A 217 -22.94 9.76 32.58
CA ALA A 217 -23.59 9.45 31.32
C ALA A 217 -23.81 10.71 30.47
N LEU A 218 -23.53 10.57 29.17
CA LEU A 218 -23.62 11.63 28.19
C LEU A 218 -24.37 11.12 26.95
N GLN A 219 -25.33 11.89 26.46
CA GLN A 219 -26.06 11.58 25.22
C GLN A 219 -25.69 12.56 24.10
N LEU A 220 -25.10 12.02 23.03
CA LEU A 220 -24.74 12.74 21.81
C LEU A 220 -25.82 12.51 20.75
N LEU A 221 -26.50 13.56 20.33
CA LEU A 221 -27.54 13.48 19.31
C LEU A 221 -26.93 13.44 17.90
N TYR A 222 -27.53 12.64 17.01
CA TYR A 222 -27.29 12.75 15.58
C TYR A 222 -28.24 13.76 14.95
N LYS A 223 -27.92 14.20 13.74
CA LYS A 223 -28.75 15.09 12.94
C LYS A 223 -30.14 14.48 12.75
N GLY A 224 -31.19 15.27 12.99
CA GLY A 224 -32.59 14.82 12.99
C GLY A 224 -33.16 14.54 14.38
N ASP A 225 -32.32 14.57 15.43
CA ASP A 225 -32.67 14.43 16.86
C ASP A 225 -33.47 13.17 17.23
N ASP A 226 -33.60 12.24 16.29
CA ASP A 226 -34.34 11.00 16.49
C ASP A 226 -33.41 9.87 16.93
N ILE A 227 -32.14 9.85 16.53
CA ILE A 227 -31.12 8.88 16.96
C ILE A 227 -30.09 9.56 17.85
N SER A 228 -29.60 8.84 18.87
CA SER A 228 -28.57 9.33 19.78
C SER A 228 -27.62 8.23 20.20
N MET A 229 -26.38 8.60 20.52
CA MET A 229 -25.36 7.78 21.15
C MET A 229 -25.30 8.12 22.65
N LEU A 230 -25.69 7.20 23.51
CA LEU A 230 -25.60 7.31 24.97
C LEU A 230 -24.33 6.60 25.46
N ILE A 231 -23.43 7.34 26.06
CA ILE A 231 -22.17 6.84 26.61
C ILE A 231 -22.30 6.79 28.12
N LEU A 232 -22.10 5.62 28.73
CA LEU A 232 -21.96 5.45 30.17
C LEU A 232 -20.48 5.18 30.48
N LEU A 233 -19.89 6.07 31.25
CA LEU A 233 -18.49 6.06 31.65
C LEU A 233 -18.41 5.82 33.16
N PRO A 234 -17.81 4.71 33.64
CA PRO A 234 -17.54 4.52 35.06
C PRO A 234 -16.71 5.67 35.64
N ASN A 235 -16.84 5.95 36.94
CA ASN A 235 -15.97 6.95 37.57
C ASN A 235 -14.56 6.41 37.86
N SER A 236 -14.44 5.09 38.09
CA SER A 236 -13.15 4.39 38.24
C SER A 236 -12.73 3.72 36.94
N LYS A 237 -11.43 3.71 36.62
CA LYS A 237 -10.88 3.13 35.38
C LYS A 237 -11.22 1.64 35.22
N ASP A 238 -11.22 0.89 36.31
CA ASP A 238 -11.55 -0.54 36.41
C ASP A 238 -13.04 -0.81 36.69
N GLY A 239 -13.85 0.23 36.84
CA GLY A 239 -15.25 0.16 37.27
C GLY A 239 -16.25 -0.36 36.23
N LEU A 240 -15.79 -0.72 35.02
CA LEU A 240 -16.67 -1.17 33.94
C LEU A 240 -17.45 -2.43 34.33
N ARG A 241 -16.83 -3.38 35.04
CA ARG A 241 -17.49 -4.65 35.41
C ARG A 241 -18.65 -4.44 36.39
N GLU A 242 -18.51 -3.50 37.31
CA GLU A 242 -19.57 -3.13 38.26
C GLU A 242 -20.74 -2.46 37.52
N LEU A 243 -20.43 -1.56 36.60
CA LEU A 243 -21.42 -0.90 35.76
C LEU A 243 -22.19 -1.93 34.89
N GLU A 244 -21.50 -2.91 34.30
CA GLU A 244 -22.11 -4.00 33.54
C GLU A 244 -23.11 -4.81 34.37
N ASN A 245 -22.74 -5.15 35.61
CA ASN A 245 -23.62 -5.90 36.52
C ASN A 245 -24.86 -5.08 36.93
N SER A 246 -24.74 -3.75 36.97
CA SER A 246 -25.86 -2.84 37.29
C SER A 246 -26.80 -2.58 36.10
N LEU A 247 -26.42 -2.98 34.87
CA LEU A 247 -27.18 -2.72 33.67
C LEU A 247 -28.54 -3.45 33.69
N SER A 248 -29.61 -2.67 33.77
CA SER A 248 -30.98 -3.14 33.82
C SER A 248 -31.92 -2.17 33.11
N SER A 249 -33.15 -2.61 32.83
CA SER A 249 -34.20 -1.74 32.30
C SER A 249 -34.48 -0.54 33.22
N THR A 250 -34.36 -0.72 34.53
CA THR A 250 -34.55 0.35 35.53
C THR A 250 -33.48 1.44 35.45
N LEU A 251 -32.21 1.06 35.24
CA LEU A 251 -31.11 2.02 35.04
C LEU A 251 -31.35 2.88 33.79
N ILE A 252 -31.77 2.25 32.70
CA ILE A 252 -32.07 2.95 31.45
C ILE A 252 -33.25 3.93 31.63
N GLN A 253 -34.25 3.56 32.44
CA GLN A 253 -35.35 4.47 32.78
C GLN A 253 -34.88 5.64 33.66
N ASP A 254 -34.06 5.38 34.68
CA ASP A 254 -33.49 6.43 35.54
C ASP A 254 -32.69 7.46 34.74
N LEU A 255 -31.90 6.99 33.77
CA LEU A 255 -31.14 7.87 32.87
C LEU A 255 -32.06 8.79 32.06
N LYS A 256 -33.18 8.28 31.54
CA LYS A 256 -34.15 9.09 30.77
C LYS A 256 -34.78 10.19 31.61
N GLU A 257 -35.04 9.93 32.88
CA GLU A 257 -35.71 10.87 33.77
C GLU A 257 -34.76 11.95 34.34
N ASN A 258 -33.47 11.58 34.51
CA ASN A 258 -32.49 12.40 35.22
C ASN A 258 -31.49 13.17 34.34
N MET A 259 -31.34 12.83 33.05
CA MET A 259 -30.45 13.59 32.17
C MET A 259 -30.96 15.03 31.98
N ARG A 260 -30.05 16.00 32.08
CA ARG A 260 -30.34 17.44 31.92
C ARG A 260 -29.43 18.05 30.87
N ASP A 261 -29.97 18.99 30.11
CA ASP A 261 -29.20 19.81 29.18
C ASP A 261 -28.19 20.68 29.95
N THR A 262 -26.91 20.30 29.86
CA THR A 262 -25.80 20.85 30.63
C THR A 262 -24.65 21.17 29.68
N LYS A 263 -23.95 22.29 29.92
CA LYS A 263 -22.73 22.62 29.16
C LYS A 263 -21.56 21.77 29.68
N VAL A 264 -21.03 20.89 28.85
CA VAL A 264 -20.02 19.88 29.20
C VAL A 264 -18.83 19.97 28.24
N GLU A 265 -17.63 19.79 28.77
CA GLU A 265 -16.42 19.57 27.97
C GLU A 265 -16.27 18.07 27.69
N VAL A 266 -16.38 17.69 26.41
CA VAL A 266 -16.42 16.30 25.97
C VAL A 266 -15.12 15.95 25.25
N ALA A 267 -14.47 14.87 25.68
CA ALA A 267 -13.34 14.26 24.99
C ALA A 267 -13.68 12.79 24.69
N LEU A 268 -13.76 12.42 23.40
CA LEU A 268 -14.18 11.10 22.95
C LEU A 268 -13.15 10.51 21.97
N PRO A 269 -12.67 9.27 22.18
CA PRO A 269 -11.71 8.68 21.27
C PRO A 269 -12.34 8.39 19.91
N LYS A 270 -11.58 8.61 18.85
CA LYS A 270 -11.91 8.17 17.50
C LYS A 270 -11.72 6.66 17.40
N PHE A 271 -12.70 5.90 16.91
CA PHE A 271 -12.56 4.44 16.80
C PHE A 271 -13.41 3.84 15.67
N LYS A 272 -13.02 2.65 15.22
CA LYS A 272 -13.78 1.80 14.30
C LYS A 272 -13.96 0.43 14.94
N LEU A 273 -15.20 -0.02 15.05
CA LEU A 273 -15.54 -1.37 15.49
C LEU A 273 -15.98 -2.23 14.32
N GLU A 274 -15.44 -3.43 14.27
CA GLU A 274 -15.92 -4.53 13.45
C GLU A 274 -16.11 -5.72 14.39
N TYR A 275 -17.31 -6.27 14.43
CA TYR A 275 -17.64 -7.42 15.27
C TYR A 275 -18.34 -8.46 14.43
N SER A 276 -17.84 -9.69 14.46
CA SER A 276 -18.35 -10.82 13.69
C SER A 276 -18.29 -12.06 14.57
N LYS A 277 -19.43 -12.66 14.90
CA LYS A 277 -19.48 -13.90 15.69
C LYS A 277 -20.64 -14.80 15.29
N SER A 278 -20.44 -16.09 15.52
CA SER A 278 -21.53 -17.06 15.62
C SER A 278 -22.20 -16.93 16.99
N PHE A 279 -23.53 -16.95 17.00
CA PHE A 279 -24.35 -16.78 18.20
C PHE A 279 -25.01 -18.08 18.67
N LYS A 280 -24.77 -19.20 17.99
CA LYS A 280 -25.37 -20.51 18.31
C LYS A 280 -25.23 -20.87 19.80
N GLU A 281 -24.00 -20.99 20.29
CA GLU A 281 -23.70 -21.39 21.67
C GLU A 281 -24.27 -20.41 22.71
N LYS A 282 -24.31 -19.12 22.37
CA LYS A 282 -24.87 -18.08 23.25
C LYS A 282 -26.38 -18.19 23.33
N PHE A 283 -27.07 -18.57 22.26
CA PHE A 283 -28.50 -18.82 22.26
C PHE A 283 -28.88 -20.12 22.97
N GLU A 284 -28.09 -21.17 22.81
CA GLU A 284 -28.23 -22.41 23.60
C GLU A 284 -28.16 -22.10 25.10
N SER A 285 -27.20 -21.25 25.50
CA SER A 285 -27.05 -20.77 26.89
C SER A 285 -28.24 -19.92 27.38
N LEU A 286 -28.95 -19.23 26.49
CA LEU A 286 -30.18 -18.49 26.82
C LEU A 286 -31.43 -19.39 26.88
N GLY A 287 -31.29 -20.68 26.54
CA GLY A 287 -32.38 -21.65 26.57
C GLY A 287 -33.04 -21.92 25.21
N LEU A 288 -32.42 -21.49 24.10
CA LEU A 288 -32.87 -21.83 22.75
C LEU A 288 -32.08 -23.05 22.26
N ASN A 289 -32.55 -24.27 22.55
CA ASN A 289 -31.82 -25.50 22.28
C ASN A 289 -32.46 -26.35 21.18
N LEU A 290 -33.80 -26.41 21.13
CA LEU A 290 -34.50 -27.32 20.22
C LEU A 290 -34.21 -27.00 18.75
N VAL A 291 -34.09 -25.71 18.41
CA VAL A 291 -33.90 -25.24 17.03
C VAL A 291 -32.55 -25.64 16.41
N PHE A 292 -31.57 -26.03 17.24
CA PHE A 292 -30.23 -26.45 16.81
C PHE A 292 -30.05 -27.98 16.83
N ASN A 293 -31.04 -28.73 17.32
CA ASN A 293 -30.95 -30.16 17.59
C ASN A 293 -31.94 -31.00 16.77
N SER A 294 -31.69 -32.31 16.70
CA SER A 294 -32.57 -33.30 16.08
C SER A 294 -33.88 -33.42 16.86
N GLY A 295 -34.88 -32.61 16.49
CA GLY A 295 -36.13 -32.41 17.22
C GLY A 295 -36.77 -31.03 17.03
N ALA A 296 -36.15 -30.16 16.22
CA ALA A 296 -36.70 -28.85 15.86
C ALA A 296 -38.01 -28.97 15.06
N HIS A 297 -39.13 -28.53 15.64
CA HIS A 297 -40.39 -28.38 14.92
C HIS A 297 -40.40 -27.12 14.02
N LEU A 298 -39.84 -27.23 12.80
CA LEU A 298 -39.78 -26.16 11.77
C LEU A 298 -40.70 -26.45 10.55
N ASN A 299 -41.86 -27.05 10.79
CA ASN A 299 -42.74 -27.59 9.74
C ASN A 299 -43.35 -26.52 8.83
N ASP A 300 -43.39 -25.26 9.25
CA ASP A 300 -43.85 -24.15 8.41
C ASP A 300 -42.77 -23.67 7.43
N ILE A 301 -41.53 -24.15 7.57
CA ILE A 301 -40.44 -23.97 6.60
C ILE A 301 -40.40 -25.14 5.62
N ASN A 302 -40.44 -26.37 6.12
CA ASN A 302 -40.24 -27.60 5.35
C ASN A 302 -41.13 -28.74 5.89
N ASP A 303 -41.84 -29.46 5.02
CA ASP A 303 -42.78 -30.53 5.40
C ASP A 303 -42.11 -31.82 5.92
N SER A 304 -40.84 -32.04 5.60
CA SER A 304 -40.09 -33.25 5.97
C SER A 304 -39.72 -33.29 7.45
N GLY A 305 -39.75 -32.15 8.17
CA GLY A 305 -39.49 -32.08 9.62
C GLY A 305 -38.03 -32.29 10.04
N ASP A 306 -37.11 -32.50 9.10
CA ASP A 306 -35.68 -32.77 9.35
C ASP A 306 -34.80 -31.50 9.31
N LEU A 307 -35.41 -30.31 9.28
CA LEU A 307 -34.69 -29.04 9.16
C LEU A 307 -34.17 -28.59 10.54
N LEU A 308 -32.88 -28.26 10.61
CA LEU A 308 -32.24 -27.69 11.78
C LEU A 308 -31.43 -26.44 11.40
N VAL A 309 -31.28 -25.51 12.34
CA VAL A 309 -30.41 -24.35 12.15
C VAL A 309 -28.98 -24.77 12.48
N SER A 310 -28.09 -24.65 11.49
CA SER A 310 -26.68 -24.99 11.68
C SER A 310 -25.96 -23.88 12.41
N GLU A 311 -26.13 -22.63 11.96
CA GLU A 311 -25.45 -21.45 12.50
C GLU A 311 -26.28 -20.16 12.39
N ILE A 312 -25.99 -19.22 13.30
CA ILE A 312 -26.50 -17.85 13.29
C ILE A 312 -25.32 -16.90 13.35
N ILE A 313 -25.04 -16.21 12.25
CA ILE A 313 -23.87 -15.33 12.13
C ILE A 313 -24.33 -13.89 12.09
N HIS A 314 -23.76 -13.09 12.98
CA HIS A 314 -24.04 -11.66 13.08
C HIS A 314 -22.76 -10.85 12.91
N LYS A 315 -22.79 -9.90 11.98
CA LYS A 315 -21.71 -8.94 11.74
C LYS A 315 -22.19 -7.51 11.82
N ALA A 316 -21.47 -6.68 12.57
CA ALA A 316 -21.79 -5.27 12.73
C ALA A 316 -20.53 -4.41 12.60
N VAL A 317 -20.67 -3.27 11.92
CA VAL A 317 -19.60 -2.28 11.76
C VAL A 317 -20.09 -0.90 12.21
N LEU A 318 -19.25 -0.22 13.00
CA LEU A 318 -19.49 1.15 13.46
C LEU A 318 -18.19 1.96 13.36
N VAL A 319 -18.26 3.12 12.71
CA VAL A 319 -17.18 4.09 12.64
C VAL A 319 -17.58 5.31 13.45
N VAL A 320 -16.69 5.90 14.23
CA VAL A 320 -16.93 7.17 14.96
C VAL A 320 -15.77 8.12 14.69
N ASN A 321 -16.09 9.33 14.22
CA ASN A 321 -15.18 10.41 13.87
C ASN A 321 -15.78 11.80 14.21
N GLU A 322 -15.10 12.86 13.79
CA GLU A 322 -15.42 14.23 14.12
C GLU A 322 -16.73 14.74 13.49
N GLU A 323 -17.06 14.29 12.27
CA GLU A 323 -18.31 14.62 11.58
C GLU A 323 -19.51 13.81 12.10
N GLY A 324 -19.27 12.58 12.59
CA GLY A 324 -20.32 11.62 12.93
C GLY A 324 -19.83 10.17 12.95
N SER A 325 -20.60 9.32 12.32
CA SER A 325 -20.27 7.97 11.92
C SER A 325 -20.15 7.93 10.40
N GLU A 326 -18.95 8.25 9.88
CA GLU A 326 -18.39 8.13 8.50
C GLU A 326 -18.76 9.15 7.38
N ALA A 327 -17.77 9.49 6.52
CA ALA A 327 -17.42 10.86 6.10
C ALA A 327 -17.64 11.29 4.63
N ALA A 328 -17.47 12.61 4.36
CA ALA A 328 -16.63 13.27 3.33
C ALA A 328 -17.21 14.60 2.76
N ALA A 329 -16.88 15.77 3.34
CA ALA A 329 -16.60 17.03 2.61
C ALA A 329 -16.25 18.21 3.54
N VAL A 330 -15.13 18.88 3.23
CA VAL A 330 -14.57 20.04 3.91
C VAL A 330 -15.47 21.28 3.81
N THR A 331 -15.82 21.88 4.94
CA THR A 331 -16.16 23.32 5.00
C THR A 331 -15.54 23.96 6.23
N ALA A 332 -14.55 24.82 6.02
CA ALA A 332 -13.84 25.51 7.08
C ALA A 332 -14.65 26.73 7.57
N VAL A 333 -15.01 26.75 8.86
CA VAL A 333 -15.51 27.95 9.54
C VAL A 333 -14.44 28.43 10.52
N MET A 334 -14.07 29.70 10.42
CA MET A 334 -13.17 30.36 11.38
C MET A 334 -13.95 30.71 12.65
N MET A 335 -13.38 30.40 13.83
CA MET A 335 -13.89 30.89 15.11
C MET A 335 -12.89 31.82 15.82
N MET A 336 -13.41 32.96 16.27
CA MET A 336 -12.76 33.94 17.14
C MET A 336 -12.83 33.49 18.61
N ARG A 337 -11.79 33.80 19.40
CA ARG A 337 -11.76 33.57 20.86
C ARG A 337 -12.72 34.50 21.60
N CYS A 338 -13.42 33.96 22.59
CA CYS A 338 -13.85 34.69 23.77
C CYS A 338 -13.65 33.82 25.02
N ALA A 339 -13.01 34.41 26.03
CA ALA A 339 -12.74 33.79 27.32
C ALA A 339 -13.88 34.10 28.30
N LEU A 340 -14.40 33.06 28.95
CA LEU A 340 -15.05 33.09 30.25
C LEU A 340 -14.85 31.71 30.88
N ILE A 341 -14.03 31.62 31.93
CA ILE A 341 -13.83 30.40 32.71
C ILE A 341 -15.00 30.30 33.71
N LEU A 342 -16.03 29.52 33.35
CA LEU A 342 -16.84 28.81 34.33
C LEU A 342 -16.25 27.40 34.42
N ASN A 343 -16.03 26.88 35.64
CA ASN A 343 -15.73 25.46 35.85
C ASN A 343 -16.92 24.65 35.32
N GLN A 344 -16.76 24.07 34.14
CA GLN A 344 -17.75 23.23 33.49
C GLN A 344 -17.43 21.76 33.81
N PRO A 345 -18.42 20.88 33.95
CA PRO A 345 -18.18 19.46 34.11
C PRO A 345 -17.44 18.89 32.89
N GLU A 346 -16.50 18.00 33.15
CA GLU A 346 -15.69 17.31 32.15
C GLU A 346 -16.16 15.86 31.98
N PHE A 347 -16.31 15.44 30.72
CA PHE A 347 -16.62 14.07 30.31
C PHE A 347 -15.52 13.57 29.36
N ILE A 348 -14.48 13.00 29.95
CA ILE A 348 -13.28 12.53 29.26
C ILE A 348 -13.31 11.02 29.19
N VAL A 349 -13.41 10.46 27.99
CA VAL A 349 -13.51 9.02 27.77
C VAL A 349 -12.12 8.43 27.54
N ASP A 350 -11.33 8.34 28.62
CA ASP A 350 -9.95 7.84 28.63
C ASP A 350 -9.80 6.40 29.13
N HIS A 351 -10.91 5.70 29.42
CA HIS A 351 -10.91 4.32 29.90
C HIS A 351 -12.18 3.58 29.44
N PRO A 352 -12.32 2.26 29.69
CA PRO A 352 -13.38 1.43 29.13
C PRO A 352 -14.79 1.92 29.49
N PHE A 353 -15.68 1.93 28.50
CA PHE A 353 -17.02 2.51 28.63
C PHE A 353 -18.08 1.68 27.90
N ILE A 354 -19.33 1.85 28.32
CA ILE A 354 -20.50 1.28 27.65
C ILE A 354 -21.08 2.33 26.72
N ASN A 355 -21.42 1.93 25.51
CA ASN A 355 -22.11 2.78 24.55
C ASN A 355 -23.42 2.11 24.12
N HIS A 356 -24.47 2.92 24.10
CA HIS A 356 -25.82 2.53 23.83
C HIS A 356 -26.46 3.51 22.83
N SER A 357 -26.76 3.07 21.61
CA SER A 357 -27.46 3.93 20.64
C SER A 357 -28.96 3.64 20.65
N SER A 358 -29.79 4.67 20.84
CA SER A 358 -31.25 4.54 20.86
C SER A 358 -31.93 5.57 19.96
N ARG A 359 -33.03 5.17 19.29
CA ARG A 359 -33.92 6.11 18.59
C ARG A 359 -35.07 6.47 19.51
N THR A 360 -35.31 7.78 19.67
CA THR A 360 -36.42 8.38 20.43
C THR A 360 -36.66 7.72 21.80
N GLN A 361 -35.57 7.35 22.49
CA GLN A 361 -35.57 6.76 23.82
C GLN A 361 -36.45 5.49 23.98
N LYS A 362 -36.79 4.76 22.91
CA LYS A 362 -37.71 3.60 23.00
C LYS A 362 -37.15 2.30 22.41
N ALA A 363 -36.41 2.34 21.32
CA ALA A 363 -35.79 1.16 20.70
C ALA A 363 -34.26 1.23 20.79
N HIS A 364 -33.62 0.17 21.30
CA HIS A 364 -32.18 0.02 21.38
C HIS A 364 -31.65 -0.51 20.03
N PHE A 365 -30.81 0.28 19.35
CA PHE A 365 -30.26 -0.07 18.03
C PHE A 365 -28.94 -0.81 18.15
N TYR A 366 -28.11 -0.41 19.11
CA TYR A 366 -26.80 -1.00 19.37
C TYR A 366 -26.49 -1.02 20.86
N ILE A 367 -25.88 -2.12 21.31
CA ILE A 367 -25.25 -2.21 22.63
C ILE A 367 -23.77 -2.51 22.40
N LYS A 368 -22.92 -1.75 23.06
CA LYS A 368 -21.49 -1.75 22.80
C LYS A 368 -20.69 -1.66 24.10
N LYS A 369 -19.59 -2.41 24.15
CA LYS A 369 -18.54 -2.40 25.18
C LYS A 369 -17.20 -2.12 24.49
N ILE A 370 -16.49 -1.07 24.90
CA ILE A 370 -15.08 -0.87 24.52
C ILE A 370 -14.21 -1.15 25.73
N VAL A 371 -13.36 -2.18 25.62
CA VAL A 371 -12.36 -2.63 26.60
C VAL A 371 -10.94 -2.35 26.12
N ASP A 372 -10.68 -2.42 24.81
CA ASP A 372 -9.37 -2.20 24.20
C ASP A 372 -9.49 -1.27 22.99
N SER A 373 -8.89 -0.09 23.08
CA SER A 373 -8.96 0.92 22.02
C SER A 373 -7.96 0.68 20.88
N TRP A 374 -6.90 -0.12 21.10
CA TRP A 374 -5.72 -0.05 20.24
C TRP A 374 -5.81 -0.80 18.93
N GLN A 375 -6.35 -2.02 18.94
CA GLN A 375 -6.63 -2.78 17.71
C GLN A 375 -7.63 -2.04 16.81
N GLN A 376 -8.39 -1.09 17.36
CA GLN A 376 -9.45 -0.36 16.70
C GLN A 376 -9.04 1.05 16.24
N LEU A 377 -8.09 1.68 16.95
CA LEU A 377 -7.43 2.91 16.53
C LEU A 377 -6.55 2.71 15.30
N MET A 378 -5.85 1.57 15.21
CA MET A 378 -5.11 1.19 13.99
C MET A 378 -6.04 0.98 12.79
N LYS A 379 -7.29 0.56 13.01
CA LYS A 379 -8.32 0.44 11.95
C LYS A 379 -9.02 1.77 11.64
N ALA A 380 -9.18 2.68 12.61
CA ALA A 380 -9.78 4.00 12.43
C ALA A 380 -8.83 5.01 11.75
N ALA A 381 -7.53 4.93 12.02
CA ALA A 381 -6.52 5.71 11.30
C ALA A 381 -6.47 5.36 9.79
N ARG A 382 -6.81 4.12 9.42
CA ARG A 382 -6.96 3.68 8.02
C ARG A 382 -8.21 4.25 7.33
N SER A 383 -9.26 4.61 8.06
CA SER A 383 -10.52 5.14 7.49
C SER A 383 -10.65 6.66 7.52
N ALA A 384 -9.79 7.37 8.27
CA ALA A 384 -9.76 8.84 8.34
C ALA A 384 -8.78 9.50 7.34
N SER A 385 -7.96 8.70 6.68
CA SER A 385 -7.26 9.09 5.47
C SER A 385 -8.23 8.96 4.30
N PRO A 386 -8.22 9.81 3.25
CA PRO A 386 -8.88 9.45 2.00
C PRO A 386 -8.40 8.03 1.65
N PRO A 387 -9.30 7.10 1.25
CA PRO A 387 -8.91 5.72 1.04
C PRO A 387 -7.70 5.71 0.10
N VAL A 388 -6.52 5.39 0.65
CA VAL A 388 -5.38 5.03 -0.16
C VAL A 388 -5.75 3.65 -0.66
N TYR A 389 -6.21 3.67 -1.91
CA TYR A 389 -6.67 2.54 -2.70
C TYR A 389 -5.89 1.26 -2.39
N THR A 390 -6.49 0.38 -1.60
CA THR A 390 -6.23 -1.05 -1.79
C THR A 390 -6.81 -1.42 -3.15
N PRO A 391 -6.02 -1.98 -4.08
CA PRO A 391 -6.45 -2.21 -5.45
C PRO A 391 -7.31 -3.48 -5.52
N SER A 392 -8.41 -3.55 -4.77
CA SER A 392 -9.40 -4.62 -4.93
C SER A 392 -10.86 -4.14 -4.91
N GLN A 393 -11.13 -2.84 -4.77
CA GLN A 393 -12.50 -2.36 -4.51
C GLN A 393 -13.01 -1.27 -5.46
N ARG A 394 -12.49 -1.14 -6.69
CA ARG A 394 -13.08 -0.21 -7.68
C ARG A 394 -13.26 -0.75 -9.09
N THR A 395 -13.86 -1.93 -9.29
CA THR A 395 -14.33 -2.32 -10.64
C THR A 395 -15.50 -3.32 -10.61
N SER A 396 -16.68 -2.89 -10.18
CA SER A 396 -17.94 -3.55 -10.58
C SER A 396 -18.82 -2.65 -11.45
N SER A 397 -18.76 -1.32 -11.29
CA SER A 397 -19.50 -0.38 -12.16
C SER A 397 -18.82 -0.07 -13.50
N LEU A 398 -17.50 -0.28 -13.65
CA LEU A 398 -16.76 -0.13 -14.92
C LEU A 398 -16.62 -1.43 -15.73
N ARG A 399 -17.02 -2.58 -15.16
CA ARG A 399 -16.79 -3.91 -15.77
C ARG A 399 -17.71 -4.24 -16.97
N ARG A 400 -18.46 -3.28 -17.50
CA ARG A 400 -19.30 -3.47 -18.70
C ARG A 400 -19.00 -2.56 -19.90
N ARG A 401 -18.01 -1.66 -19.85
CA ARG A 401 -17.64 -0.86 -21.03
C ARG A 401 -16.13 -0.64 -21.12
N GLY A 402 -15.47 -1.38 -22.01
CA GLY A 402 -14.22 -0.92 -22.65
C GLY A 402 -12.88 -1.57 -22.26
N LYS A 403 -12.80 -2.89 -22.05
CA LYS A 403 -11.57 -3.64 -21.67
C LYS A 403 -10.33 -3.55 -22.61
N ARG A 404 -10.32 -2.71 -23.65
CA ARG A 404 -9.12 -2.47 -24.48
C ARG A 404 -8.65 -1.01 -24.49
N GLY A 405 -9.52 -0.06 -24.15
CA GLY A 405 -9.18 1.36 -24.14
C GLY A 405 -8.42 1.78 -22.87
N GLU A 406 -8.85 1.28 -21.72
CA GLU A 406 -8.27 1.67 -20.42
C GLU A 406 -6.82 1.18 -20.25
N PHE A 407 -6.53 -0.06 -20.62
CA PHE A 407 -5.15 -0.59 -20.62
C PHE A 407 -4.21 0.25 -21.49
N LEU A 408 -4.66 0.64 -22.69
CA LEU A 408 -3.86 1.44 -23.61
C LEU A 408 -3.57 2.83 -23.01
N VAL A 409 -4.54 3.44 -22.32
CA VAL A 409 -4.35 4.72 -21.63
C VAL A 409 -3.34 4.60 -20.49
N HIS A 410 -3.44 3.58 -19.64
CA HIS A 410 -2.47 3.37 -18.55
C HIS A 410 -1.06 3.11 -19.08
N PHE A 411 -0.93 2.35 -20.16
CA PHE A 411 0.34 2.11 -20.82
C PHE A 411 0.95 3.38 -21.44
N LEU A 412 0.11 4.23 -22.06
CA LEU A 412 0.54 5.52 -22.60
C LEU A 412 0.99 6.51 -21.52
N ILE A 413 0.33 6.50 -20.36
CA ILE A 413 0.76 7.30 -19.21
C ILE A 413 2.11 6.80 -18.67
N LEU A 414 2.26 5.47 -18.53
CA LEU A 414 3.53 4.89 -18.09
C LEU A 414 4.66 5.23 -19.06
N SER A 415 4.46 5.10 -20.36
CA SER A 415 5.49 5.43 -21.35
C SER A 415 5.85 6.92 -21.33
N TYR A 416 4.88 7.81 -21.10
CA TYR A 416 5.12 9.24 -20.94
C TYR A 416 5.96 9.54 -19.69
N VAL A 417 5.65 8.92 -18.55
CA VAL A 417 6.43 9.08 -17.31
C VAL A 417 7.85 8.55 -17.48
N CYS A 418 8.04 7.38 -18.09
CA CYS A 418 9.36 6.84 -18.40
C CYS A 418 10.17 7.76 -19.32
N ALA A 419 9.51 8.40 -20.30
CA ALA A 419 10.17 9.38 -21.16
C ALA A 419 10.61 10.62 -20.39
N MET A 420 9.82 11.10 -19.42
CA MET A 420 10.24 12.21 -18.54
C MET A 420 11.43 11.82 -17.65
N ILE A 421 11.43 10.60 -17.08
CA ILE A 421 12.57 10.08 -16.31
C ILE A 421 13.83 10.10 -17.19
N ALA A 422 13.73 9.66 -18.44
CA ALA A 422 14.86 9.69 -19.37
C ALA A 422 15.40 11.11 -19.60
N VAL A 423 14.53 12.09 -19.81
CA VAL A 423 14.93 13.50 -19.98
C VAL A 423 15.59 14.04 -18.70
N VAL A 424 15.05 13.73 -17.51
CA VAL A 424 15.66 14.15 -16.24
C VAL A 424 17.06 13.54 -16.08
N CYS A 425 17.21 12.25 -16.38
CA CYS A 425 18.49 11.55 -16.32
C CYS A 425 19.53 12.15 -17.28
N ASP A 426 19.16 12.31 -18.54
CA ASP A 426 20.06 12.70 -19.63
C ASP A 426 20.45 14.19 -19.55
N VAL A 427 19.47 15.08 -19.38
CA VAL A 427 19.69 16.53 -19.51
C VAL A 427 20.21 17.17 -18.22
N TYR A 428 19.77 16.66 -17.05
CA TYR A 428 20.04 17.33 -15.77
C TYR A 428 20.90 16.49 -14.82
N PHE A 429 20.52 15.23 -14.59
CA PHE A 429 21.15 14.40 -13.58
C PHE A 429 22.58 14.00 -13.95
N ILE A 430 22.78 13.34 -15.11
CA ILE A 430 24.11 12.89 -15.55
C ILE A 430 25.10 14.06 -15.70
N PRO A 431 24.77 15.18 -16.39
CA PRO A 431 25.70 16.30 -16.53
C PRO A 431 26.06 16.97 -15.20
N SER A 432 25.10 17.11 -14.28
CA SER A 432 25.39 17.66 -12.95
C SER A 432 26.30 16.74 -12.14
N LEU A 433 26.15 15.42 -12.28
CA LEU A 433 27.01 14.42 -11.67
C LEU A 433 28.42 14.43 -12.26
N GLU A 434 28.58 14.58 -13.57
CA GLU A 434 29.90 14.70 -14.21
C GLU A 434 30.66 15.92 -13.67
N ILE A 435 29.99 17.07 -13.52
CA ILE A 435 30.59 18.27 -12.90
C ILE A 435 31.00 18.01 -11.44
N ILE A 436 30.21 17.24 -10.68
CA ILE A 436 30.56 16.84 -9.31
C ILE A 436 31.81 15.94 -9.32
N ALA A 437 31.81 14.92 -10.18
CA ALA A 437 32.91 13.95 -10.32
C ALA A 437 34.22 14.66 -10.70
N ASP A 438 34.16 15.60 -11.65
CA ASP A 438 35.28 16.43 -12.07
C ASP A 438 35.84 17.27 -10.92
N LYS A 439 34.97 17.98 -10.19
CA LYS A 439 35.40 18.83 -9.06
C LYS A 439 35.99 18.04 -7.91
N LEU A 440 35.46 16.84 -7.65
CA LEU A 440 35.96 15.94 -6.62
C LEU A 440 37.13 15.06 -7.11
N LYS A 441 37.48 15.13 -8.41
CA LYS A 441 38.49 14.28 -9.07
C LYS A 441 38.24 12.80 -8.84
N LEU A 442 36.98 12.39 -8.88
CA LEU A 442 36.57 11.02 -8.68
C LEU A 442 36.73 10.21 -9.97
N PRO A 443 37.29 8.99 -9.91
CA PRO A 443 37.25 8.06 -11.03
C PRO A 443 35.80 7.78 -11.50
N PRO A 444 35.55 7.57 -12.81
CA PRO A 444 34.19 7.33 -13.33
C PRO A 444 33.49 6.13 -12.69
N ASP A 445 34.24 5.06 -12.38
CA ASP A 445 33.72 3.88 -11.69
C ASP A 445 33.26 4.19 -10.26
N VAL A 446 33.94 5.11 -9.56
CA VAL A 446 33.57 5.56 -8.21
C VAL A 446 32.34 6.46 -8.25
N ALA A 447 32.27 7.36 -9.26
CA ALA A 447 31.10 8.22 -9.45
C ALA A 447 29.83 7.40 -9.77
N GLY A 448 29.98 6.36 -10.61
CA GLY A 448 28.92 5.38 -10.90
C GLY A 448 28.48 4.60 -9.66
N ALA A 449 29.42 4.01 -8.92
CA ALA A 449 29.11 3.19 -7.75
C ALA A 449 28.50 3.94 -6.55
N THR A 450 28.61 5.29 -6.51
CA THR A 450 28.18 6.09 -5.36
C THR A 450 27.12 7.12 -5.72
N PHE A 451 27.49 8.22 -6.37
CA PHE A 451 26.58 9.34 -6.64
C PHE A 451 25.49 8.96 -7.65
N MET A 452 25.84 8.20 -8.69
CA MET A 452 24.89 7.75 -9.69
C MET A 452 23.92 6.75 -9.06
N ALA A 453 24.45 5.76 -8.34
CA ALA A 453 23.67 4.76 -7.60
C ALA A 453 22.68 5.41 -6.61
N ILE A 454 23.14 6.35 -5.77
CA ILE A 454 22.26 7.05 -4.81
C ILE A 454 21.13 7.79 -5.52
N GLY A 455 21.43 8.49 -6.61
CA GLY A 455 20.44 9.28 -7.32
C GLY A 455 19.42 8.43 -8.08
N ALA A 456 19.88 7.36 -8.73
CA ALA A 456 19.05 6.48 -9.53
C ALA A 456 18.19 5.52 -8.68
N SER A 457 18.71 5.04 -7.53
CA SER A 457 17.98 4.22 -6.53
C SER A 457 17.14 5.03 -5.54
N SER A 458 17.18 6.37 -5.57
CA SER A 458 16.36 7.21 -4.67
C SER A 458 14.85 6.85 -4.67
N PRO A 459 14.24 6.48 -5.81
CA PRO A 459 12.86 5.97 -5.83
C PRO A 459 12.63 4.68 -5.04
N GLU A 460 13.59 3.76 -5.06
CA GLU A 460 13.53 2.50 -4.30
C GLU A 460 13.58 2.77 -2.80
N LEU A 461 14.37 3.77 -2.38
CA LEU A 461 14.38 4.22 -0.99
C LEU A 461 13.02 4.76 -0.55
N PHE A 462 12.39 5.62 -1.36
CA PHE A 462 11.08 6.17 -1.02
C PHE A 462 9.99 5.09 -1.02
N SER A 463 9.99 4.18 -2.00
CA SER A 463 9.01 3.09 -2.05
C SER A 463 9.20 2.10 -0.90
N SER A 464 10.43 1.83 -0.47
CA SER A 464 10.74 0.97 0.68
C SER A 464 10.37 1.61 2.01
N ILE A 465 10.62 2.91 2.21
CA ILE A 465 10.15 3.65 3.39
C ILE A 465 8.62 3.58 3.46
N ILE A 466 7.92 3.91 2.36
CA ILE A 466 6.46 3.83 2.32
C ILE A 466 6.00 2.40 2.56
N GLY A 467 6.62 1.40 1.92
CA GLY A 467 6.31 0.00 2.13
C GLY A 467 6.44 -0.43 3.59
N SER A 468 7.54 -0.09 4.25
CA SER A 468 7.82 -0.53 5.63
C SER A 468 6.92 0.12 6.69
N PHE A 469 6.57 1.40 6.50
CA PHE A 469 5.77 2.18 7.45
C PHE A 469 4.27 2.18 7.16
N VAL A 470 3.87 2.04 5.89
CA VAL A 470 2.46 2.14 5.46
C VAL A 470 1.86 0.77 5.16
N THR A 471 2.65 -0.20 4.70
CA THR A 471 2.13 -1.54 4.36
C THR A 471 2.53 -2.57 5.42
N GLU A 472 1.57 -3.37 5.91
CA GLU A 472 1.81 -4.46 6.87
C GLU A 472 2.36 -5.74 6.22
N GLY A 473 2.73 -5.69 4.93
CA GLY A 473 3.21 -6.85 4.18
C GLY A 473 4.70 -6.80 3.86
N ASP A 474 5.31 -7.98 3.75
CA ASP A 474 6.71 -8.19 3.33
C ASP A 474 6.99 -7.81 1.85
N ILE A 475 6.02 -7.16 1.19
CA ILE A 475 6.05 -6.75 -0.23
C ILE A 475 7.25 -5.84 -0.50
N GLY A 476 7.61 -4.97 0.44
CA GLY A 476 8.75 -4.06 0.31
C GLY A 476 10.10 -4.78 0.22
N VAL A 477 10.30 -5.85 0.99
CA VAL A 477 11.56 -6.62 0.96
C VAL A 477 11.65 -7.46 -0.32
N GLY A 478 10.54 -8.06 -0.74
CA GLY A 478 10.45 -8.80 -2.00
C GLY A 478 10.75 -7.92 -3.23
N ALA A 479 10.26 -6.68 -3.24
CA ALA A 479 10.53 -5.72 -4.31
C ALA A 479 12.03 -5.37 -4.43
N VAL A 480 12.70 -5.09 -3.30
CA VAL A 480 14.14 -4.78 -3.26
C VAL A 480 15.00 -5.97 -3.73
N ILE A 481 14.60 -7.19 -3.38
CA ILE A 481 15.33 -8.38 -3.84
C ILE A 481 15.09 -8.64 -5.33
N GLY A 482 13.85 -8.44 -5.81
CA GLY A 482 13.51 -8.53 -7.23
C GLY A 482 14.25 -7.50 -8.08
N SER A 483 14.35 -6.25 -7.61
CA SER A 483 15.09 -5.19 -8.31
C SER A 483 16.57 -5.52 -8.40
N ALA A 484 17.16 -6.07 -7.33
CA ALA A 484 18.57 -6.46 -7.34
C ALA A 484 18.94 -7.47 -8.45
N VAL A 485 18.09 -8.48 -8.71
CA VAL A 485 18.31 -9.44 -9.80
C VAL A 485 18.12 -8.78 -11.16
N PHE A 486 17.12 -7.91 -11.30
CA PHE A 486 16.87 -7.16 -12.53
C PHE A 486 18.00 -6.18 -12.85
N ASN A 487 18.57 -5.50 -11.85
CA ASN A 487 19.67 -4.57 -12.03
C ASN A 487 20.93 -5.24 -12.58
N ILE A 488 21.28 -6.41 -12.03
CA ILE A 488 22.47 -7.15 -12.48
C ILE A 488 22.27 -7.79 -13.85
N LEU A 489 21.16 -8.51 -14.08
CA LEU A 489 20.96 -9.30 -15.30
C LEU A 489 20.13 -8.57 -16.36
N GLY A 490 19.02 -7.96 -15.95
CA GLY A 490 18.09 -7.25 -16.84
C GLY A 490 18.73 -6.00 -17.45
N ILE A 491 19.23 -5.09 -16.63
CA ILE A 491 19.81 -3.82 -17.13
C ILE A 491 21.09 -4.08 -17.93
N THR A 492 22.00 -4.93 -17.46
CA THR A 492 23.18 -5.36 -18.24
C THR A 492 22.75 -5.96 -19.59
N GLY A 493 21.66 -6.73 -19.57
CA GLY A 493 21.05 -7.31 -20.74
C GLY A 493 20.63 -6.27 -21.78
N VAL A 494 19.85 -5.28 -21.34
CA VAL A 494 19.38 -4.18 -22.20
C VAL A 494 20.52 -3.28 -22.65
N ALA A 495 21.48 -2.96 -21.77
CA ALA A 495 22.66 -2.17 -22.11
C ALA A 495 23.52 -2.86 -23.17
N GLY A 496 23.73 -4.17 -23.05
CA GLY A 496 24.45 -4.96 -24.06
C GLY A 496 23.73 -5.00 -25.41
N ILE A 497 22.39 -5.06 -25.43
CA ILE A 497 21.60 -4.97 -26.67
C ILE A 497 21.65 -3.57 -27.28
N ALA A 498 21.62 -2.53 -26.44
CA ALA A 498 21.69 -1.14 -26.87
C ALA A 498 23.02 -0.82 -27.58
N LEU A 499 24.09 -1.56 -27.29
CA LEU A 499 25.40 -1.52 -27.94
C LEU A 499 25.49 -2.51 -29.12
N TRP A 500 24.49 -2.53 -30.00
CA TRP A 500 24.37 -3.58 -31.03
C TRP A 500 25.60 -3.70 -31.97
N ASN A 501 26.27 -2.58 -32.25
CA ASN A 501 27.43 -2.48 -33.14
C ASN A 501 28.73 -2.07 -32.42
N GLU A 502 28.68 -1.82 -31.12
CA GLU A 502 29.83 -1.34 -30.34
C GLU A 502 30.25 -2.38 -29.30
N VAL A 503 31.55 -2.41 -28.98
CA VAL A 503 32.09 -3.27 -27.94
C VAL A 503 32.77 -2.39 -26.91
N LEU A 504 32.39 -2.56 -25.65
CA LEU A 504 32.87 -1.72 -24.56
C LEU A 504 33.76 -2.53 -23.63
N ASP A 505 35.02 -2.13 -23.54
CA ASP A 505 35.99 -2.79 -22.67
C ASP A 505 35.79 -2.34 -21.21
N ILE A 506 35.64 -3.31 -20.31
CA ILE A 506 35.42 -3.09 -18.88
C ILE A 506 36.68 -3.46 -18.12
N ASP A 507 37.03 -2.66 -17.12
CA ASP A 507 38.12 -2.97 -16.20
C ASP A 507 37.67 -4.00 -15.17
N TRP A 508 38.51 -5.03 -14.99
CA TRP A 508 38.24 -6.11 -14.04
C TRP A 508 38.23 -5.65 -12.57
N TYR A 509 39.00 -4.60 -12.24
CA TYR A 509 39.22 -4.19 -10.86
C TYR A 509 37.95 -3.61 -10.20
N PRO A 510 37.26 -2.59 -10.78
CA PRO A 510 36.00 -2.10 -10.22
C PRO A 510 34.95 -3.19 -10.08
N MET A 511 34.83 -4.06 -11.09
CA MET A 511 33.91 -5.19 -11.07
C MET A 511 34.16 -6.16 -9.90
N VAL A 512 35.42 -6.57 -9.68
CA VAL A 512 35.77 -7.46 -8.56
C VAL A 512 35.52 -6.77 -7.22
N ARG A 513 35.92 -5.50 -7.10
CA ARG A 513 35.72 -4.70 -5.88
C ARG A 513 34.24 -4.63 -5.49
N ASP A 514 33.37 -4.29 -6.44
CA ASP A 514 31.95 -4.10 -6.18
C ASP A 514 31.23 -5.44 -5.95
N CYS A 515 31.58 -6.49 -6.69
CA CYS A 515 31.05 -7.84 -6.44
C CYS A 515 31.46 -8.38 -5.06
N ILE A 516 32.68 -8.10 -4.57
CA ILE A 516 33.11 -8.49 -3.22
C ILE A 516 32.32 -7.69 -2.17
N ALA A 517 32.19 -6.38 -2.33
CA ALA A 517 31.43 -5.54 -1.41
C ALA A 517 29.96 -6.00 -1.34
N TYR A 518 29.34 -6.24 -2.50
CA TYR A 518 27.97 -6.73 -2.57
C TYR A 518 27.81 -8.13 -1.97
N SER A 519 28.78 -9.03 -2.17
CA SER A 519 28.78 -10.35 -1.52
C SER A 519 28.79 -10.25 0.01
N ILE A 520 29.59 -9.33 0.57
CA ILE A 520 29.65 -9.10 2.03
C ILE A 520 28.30 -8.59 2.54
N THR A 521 27.68 -7.64 1.83
CA THR A 521 26.37 -7.08 2.18
C THR A 521 25.28 -8.14 2.15
N VAL A 522 25.23 -8.97 1.10
CA VAL A 522 24.25 -10.07 0.99
C VAL A 522 24.46 -11.11 2.07
N LEU A 523 25.71 -11.50 2.38
CA LEU A 523 25.99 -12.44 3.48
C LEU A 523 25.59 -11.89 4.85
N CYS A 524 25.78 -10.59 5.09
CA CYS A 524 25.29 -9.94 6.30
C CYS A 524 23.76 -9.97 6.37
N LEU A 525 23.08 -9.70 5.27
CA LEU A 525 21.62 -9.77 5.17
C LEU A 525 21.10 -11.18 5.49
N VAL A 526 21.75 -12.23 4.97
CA VAL A 526 21.42 -13.64 5.31
C VAL A 526 21.53 -13.88 6.81
N GLY A 527 22.58 -13.36 7.45
CA GLY A 527 22.78 -13.48 8.88
C GLY A 527 21.66 -12.81 9.70
N ILE A 528 21.26 -11.60 9.31
CA ILE A 528 20.22 -10.80 9.99
C ILE A 528 18.83 -11.42 9.85
N ILE A 529 18.54 -12.07 8.72
CA ILE A 529 17.21 -12.65 8.47
C ILE A 529 17.11 -14.07 9.06
N TYR A 530 18.23 -14.71 9.42
CA TYR A 530 18.27 -16.13 9.79
C TYR A 530 17.33 -16.51 10.95
N ASP A 531 17.19 -15.64 11.95
CA ASP A 531 16.35 -15.88 13.13
C ASP A 531 14.93 -15.28 13.00
N ASN A 532 14.59 -14.70 11.85
CA ASN A 532 13.33 -14.01 11.55
C ASN A 532 13.06 -12.78 12.44
N ILE A 533 14.06 -12.24 13.15
CA ILE A 533 13.91 -11.10 14.05
C ILE A 533 14.99 -10.05 13.75
N VAL A 534 14.59 -8.92 13.17
CA VAL A 534 15.50 -7.80 12.91
C VAL A 534 15.49 -6.82 14.07
N THR A 535 16.61 -6.70 14.76
CA THR A 535 16.84 -5.74 15.83
C THR A 535 17.35 -4.40 15.31
N TRP A 536 17.27 -3.36 16.14
CA TRP A 536 17.77 -2.03 15.77
C TRP A 536 19.28 -2.01 15.47
N TRP A 537 20.10 -2.80 16.18
CA TRP A 537 21.55 -2.81 16.01
C TRP A 537 21.96 -3.54 14.72
N GLU A 538 21.21 -4.56 14.29
CA GLU A 538 21.39 -5.20 12.99
C GLU A 538 21.12 -4.25 11.83
N SER A 539 20.09 -3.40 11.97
CA SER A 539 19.81 -2.33 11.01
C SER A 539 20.96 -1.31 10.95
N VAL A 540 21.55 -0.96 12.11
CA VAL A 540 22.75 -0.10 12.17
C VAL A 540 23.97 -0.76 11.52
N ILE A 541 24.13 -2.09 11.65
CA ILE A 541 25.21 -2.82 10.98
C ILE A 541 25.09 -2.72 9.46
N LEU A 542 23.88 -2.88 8.90
CA LEU A 542 23.65 -2.72 7.45
C LEU A 542 24.04 -1.32 6.97
N LEU A 543 23.61 -0.27 7.68
CA LEU A 543 24.02 1.11 7.37
C LEU A 543 25.53 1.32 7.51
N GLY A 544 26.15 0.68 8.51
CA GLY A 544 27.59 0.73 8.77
C GLY A 544 28.41 0.08 7.65
N ILE A 545 27.92 -1.02 7.06
CA ILE A 545 28.57 -1.69 5.92
C ILE A 545 28.59 -0.76 4.71
N PHE A 546 27.51 -0.03 4.43
CA PHE A 546 27.50 0.95 3.34
C PHE A 546 28.42 2.13 3.60
N PHE A 547 28.50 2.61 4.84
CA PHE A 547 29.48 3.65 5.19
C PHE A 547 30.92 3.16 4.99
N LEU A 548 31.22 1.91 5.36
CA LEU A 548 32.51 1.28 5.10
C LEU A 548 32.79 1.15 3.59
N TYR A 549 31.77 0.85 2.79
CA TYR A 549 31.87 0.81 1.33
C TYR A 549 32.22 2.19 0.74
N ILE A 550 31.56 3.27 1.17
CA ILE A 550 31.92 4.64 0.78
C ILE A 550 33.35 4.99 1.20
N LEU A 551 33.77 4.57 2.40
CA LEU A 551 35.13 4.80 2.87
C LEU A 551 36.15 4.05 2.02
N LEU A 552 35.84 2.83 1.56
CA LEU A 552 36.64 2.09 0.59
C LEU A 552 36.72 2.83 -0.75
N MET A 553 35.61 3.42 -1.23
CA MET A 553 35.58 4.23 -2.45
C MET A 553 36.44 5.49 -2.34
N TYR A 554 36.45 6.13 -1.18
CA TYR A 554 37.31 7.29 -0.93
C TYR A 554 38.80 6.95 -1.09
N PHE A 555 39.22 5.74 -0.71
CA PHE A 555 40.59 5.26 -0.87
C PHE A 555 40.81 4.40 -2.14
N ASN A 556 39.86 4.36 -3.07
CA ASN A 556 39.86 3.46 -4.24
C ASN A 556 41.19 3.49 -5.00
N THR A 557 41.72 4.68 -5.30
CA THR A 557 42.98 4.83 -6.07
C THR A 557 44.20 4.22 -5.40
N ARG A 558 44.23 4.16 -4.06
CA ARG A 558 45.30 3.51 -3.30
C ARG A 558 45.10 2.00 -3.26
N VAL A 559 43.87 1.56 -3.02
CA VAL A 559 43.50 0.14 -3.00
C VAL A 559 43.79 -0.49 -4.36
N GLU A 560 43.40 0.17 -5.45
CA GLU A 560 43.64 -0.28 -6.82
C GLU A 560 45.12 -0.56 -7.10
N LYS A 561 46.01 0.38 -6.73
CA LYS A 561 47.46 0.21 -6.91
C LYS A 561 47.98 -1.01 -6.15
N VAL A 562 47.53 -1.20 -4.91
CA VAL A 562 47.93 -2.36 -4.09
C VAL A 562 47.42 -3.66 -4.69
N THR A 563 46.14 -3.71 -5.08
CA THR A 563 45.50 -4.90 -5.64
C THR A 563 46.11 -5.29 -6.97
N ARG A 564 46.39 -4.32 -7.87
CA ARG A 564 47.07 -4.57 -9.14
C ARG A 564 48.51 -5.06 -8.93
N ASN A 565 49.22 -4.51 -7.95
CA ASN A 565 50.56 -4.99 -7.59
C ASN A 565 50.54 -6.42 -7.03
N LEU A 566 49.50 -6.78 -6.27
CA LEU A 566 49.31 -8.13 -5.76
C LEU A 566 48.97 -9.11 -6.89
N ALA A 567 48.06 -8.73 -7.80
CA ALA A 567 47.66 -9.53 -8.95
C ALA A 567 48.85 -9.85 -9.87
N ARG A 568 49.75 -8.87 -10.11
CA ARG A 568 50.99 -9.07 -10.86
C ARG A 568 51.94 -10.10 -10.23
N ARG A 569 51.89 -10.31 -8.90
CA ARG A 569 52.71 -11.32 -8.20
C ARG A 569 52.16 -12.74 -8.31
N ILE A 570 50.86 -12.91 -8.58
CA ILE A 570 50.20 -14.22 -8.67
C ILE A 570 50.45 -14.86 -10.06
N GLY A 571 50.85 -14.07 -11.05
CA GLY A 571 51.32 -14.52 -12.37
C GLY A 571 50.50 -13.96 -13.54
N PRO A 572 51.12 -13.79 -14.72
CA PRO A 572 50.48 -13.23 -15.93
C PRO A 572 49.36 -14.13 -16.49
N ASP A 573 49.37 -15.43 -16.19
CA ASP A 573 48.37 -16.41 -16.65
C ASP A 573 47.15 -16.53 -15.72
N SER A 574 47.05 -15.70 -14.67
CA SER A 574 45.86 -15.68 -13.82
C SER A 574 44.64 -15.15 -14.60
N CYS A 575 43.48 -15.79 -14.45
CA CYS A 575 42.25 -15.45 -15.20
C CYS A 575 41.83 -13.97 -15.06
N LEU A 576 42.27 -13.28 -14.00
CA LEU A 576 42.04 -11.85 -13.75
C LEU A 576 42.96 -10.94 -14.60
N CYS A 577 44.15 -11.41 -14.97
CA CYS A 577 45.19 -10.61 -15.62
C CYS A 577 45.18 -10.66 -17.15
N ARG A 578 44.27 -11.41 -17.79
CA ARG A 578 44.17 -11.50 -19.26
C ARG A 578 43.90 -10.14 -19.94
N SER A 579 43.34 -9.18 -19.18
CA SER A 579 43.10 -7.77 -19.58
C SER A 579 44.35 -6.86 -19.41
N CYS A 580 45.35 -7.27 -18.64
CA CYS A 580 46.54 -6.46 -18.36
C CYS A 580 47.56 -6.42 -19.52
N GLN A 581 47.38 -7.24 -20.56
CA GLN A 581 48.36 -7.35 -21.65
C GLN A 581 48.21 -6.26 -22.74
N ASP A 582 47.03 -5.63 -22.87
CA ASP A 582 46.76 -4.69 -23.97
C ASP A 582 46.84 -3.20 -23.58
N LYS A 583 46.74 -2.84 -22.29
CA LYS A 583 46.61 -1.43 -21.84
C LYS A 583 47.93 -0.72 -21.47
N ALA A 584 49.10 -1.30 -21.77
CA ALA A 584 50.38 -0.72 -21.36
C ALA A 584 50.88 0.47 -22.22
N THR A 585 50.08 0.98 -23.17
CA THR A 585 50.56 2.00 -24.13
C THR A 585 49.71 3.26 -24.29
N GLU A 586 48.58 3.42 -23.60
CA GLU A 586 47.76 4.65 -23.70
C GLU A 586 47.30 5.13 -22.31
N GLU A 587 48.21 5.74 -21.54
CA GLU A 587 47.82 6.67 -20.48
C GLU A 587 47.94 8.10 -21.03
N GLU A 588 46.89 8.58 -21.70
CA GLU A 588 46.64 10.01 -21.82
C GLU A 588 45.17 10.29 -21.48
N LYS A 589 44.97 11.21 -20.52
CA LYS A 589 43.69 11.56 -19.92
C LYS A 589 42.72 12.01 -21.00
N THR A 590 41.73 11.18 -21.33
CA THR A 590 40.54 11.64 -22.04
C THR A 590 39.76 12.57 -21.10
N PRO A 591 39.54 13.85 -21.45
CA PRO A 591 38.68 14.73 -20.67
C PRO A 591 37.24 14.19 -20.66
N LEU A 592 36.50 14.42 -19.58
CA LEU A 592 35.09 14.02 -19.39
C LEU A 592 34.11 14.69 -20.38
N LEU A 593 34.57 15.69 -21.16
CA LEU A 593 33.82 16.32 -22.24
C LEU A 593 34.23 15.74 -23.60
N LYS A 594 33.38 14.90 -24.20
CA LYS A 594 33.33 14.85 -25.67
C LYS A 594 33.02 16.27 -26.14
N GLU A 595 33.84 16.76 -27.07
CA GLU A 595 33.78 18.09 -27.66
C GLU A 595 32.43 18.33 -28.36
N LYS A 596 31.40 18.77 -27.62
CA LYS A 596 30.36 19.64 -28.18
C LYS A 596 31.01 21.02 -28.31
N THR A 597 31.35 21.42 -29.52
CA THR A 597 32.02 22.69 -29.83
C THR A 597 31.15 23.86 -29.36
N PHE A 598 31.46 24.42 -28.19
CA PHE A 598 30.83 25.64 -27.69
C PHE A 598 31.72 26.82 -28.08
N VAL A 599 31.50 27.38 -29.27
CA VAL A 599 32.15 28.62 -29.70
C VAL A 599 31.40 29.80 -29.06
N PRO A 600 32.02 30.63 -28.20
CA PRO A 600 31.42 31.86 -27.74
C PRO A 600 31.92 33.03 -28.60
N GLU A 601 31.22 33.34 -29.69
CA GLU A 601 31.32 34.65 -30.33
C GLU A 601 30.21 35.55 -29.80
N LEU A 602 30.52 36.44 -28.84
CA LEU A 602 29.89 37.76 -28.76
C LEU A 602 30.65 38.67 -27.76
N TYR A 603 31.77 39.25 -28.20
CA TYR A 603 32.18 40.60 -27.83
C TYR A 603 32.84 41.23 -29.05
N SER A 604 32.06 41.86 -29.93
CA SER A 604 32.59 42.90 -30.80
C SER A 604 32.29 44.25 -30.16
N SER A 605 33.33 44.85 -29.57
CA SER A 605 33.37 46.29 -29.33
C SER A 605 33.92 46.96 -30.58
N ASN A 606 33.16 47.93 -31.08
CA ASN A 606 33.40 48.77 -32.25
C ASN A 606 34.84 49.32 -32.34
N GLU A 607 35.48 49.14 -33.50
CA GLU A 607 36.21 50.18 -34.24
C GLU A 607 36.58 49.68 -35.65
N LYS A 608 36.17 50.39 -36.70
CA LYS A 608 36.58 50.17 -38.12
C LYS A 608 37.87 50.97 -38.40
N PRO A 609 38.76 50.54 -39.31
CA PRO A 609 38.69 51.08 -40.69
C PRO A 609 39.10 50.14 -41.87
N VAL A 610 38.35 50.27 -42.98
CA VAL A 610 38.71 50.30 -44.43
C VAL A 610 39.22 49.04 -45.19
N LEU A 611 38.30 48.45 -46.00
CA LEU A 611 38.31 47.84 -47.38
C LEU A 611 39.58 47.17 -48.00
N PRO A 612 39.46 46.24 -49.02
CA PRO A 612 38.28 45.80 -49.79
C PRO A 612 38.05 44.26 -49.87
N ALA A 613 36.90 43.90 -50.47
CA ALA A 613 36.28 42.57 -50.55
C ALA A 613 37.02 41.53 -51.41
N VAL A 614 37.06 40.26 -50.96
CA VAL A 614 37.00 39.02 -51.77
C VAL A 614 36.43 37.88 -50.91
N ASP A 615 35.71 36.97 -51.58
CA ASP A 615 34.88 35.86 -51.15
C ASP A 615 35.46 34.82 -50.17
N ASN A 616 34.54 34.20 -49.41
CA ASN A 616 34.49 32.84 -48.88
C ASN A 616 35.83 32.11 -48.64
N VAL A 617 36.25 32.00 -47.37
CA VAL A 617 37.24 31.01 -46.94
C VAL A 617 36.71 30.25 -45.73
N SER A 618 36.35 28.99 -45.98
CA SER A 618 36.22 27.93 -44.98
C SER A 618 37.62 27.43 -44.59
N VAL A 619 37.92 27.37 -43.29
CA VAL A 619 39.13 26.68 -42.80
C VAL A 619 38.79 25.19 -42.67
N ILE A 620 39.41 24.37 -43.51
CA ILE A 620 39.36 22.90 -43.48
C ILE A 620 40.60 22.43 -42.69
N VAL A 621 40.41 21.52 -41.73
CA VAL A 621 41.50 20.68 -41.21
C VAL A 621 41.35 19.32 -41.88
N SER A 622 42.29 18.97 -42.76
CA SER A 622 42.37 17.68 -43.46
C SER A 622 43.39 16.77 -42.77
N GLU A 623 43.04 15.50 -42.59
CA GLU A 623 43.98 14.42 -42.26
C GLU A 623 44.32 13.65 -43.56
N CYS A 624 45.61 13.52 -43.87
CA CYS A 624 46.13 12.82 -45.06
C CYS A 624 46.73 11.46 -44.67
N THR A 625 46.41 10.40 -45.42
CA THR A 625 47.06 9.08 -45.26
C THR A 625 47.96 8.77 -46.46
N TYR A 626 49.19 8.31 -46.19
CA TYR A 626 50.22 8.05 -47.21
C TYR A 626 50.30 6.55 -47.59
N GLN A 627 50.34 6.25 -48.89
CA GLN A 627 50.85 4.97 -49.41
C GLN A 627 51.86 5.20 -50.55
N LYS A 628 52.93 4.40 -50.58
CA LYS A 628 53.97 4.40 -51.63
C LYS A 628 53.82 3.17 -52.52
N ASP A 629 53.89 3.39 -53.84
CA ASP A 629 53.95 2.35 -54.86
C ASP A 629 55.40 1.81 -55.02
N PRO A 630 55.65 0.60 -55.59
CA PRO A 630 56.97 -0.05 -55.65
C PRO A 630 58.06 0.70 -56.45
N GLN A 631 57.74 1.80 -57.13
CA GLN A 631 58.69 2.64 -57.87
C GLN A 631 58.85 4.06 -57.29
N GLY A 632 58.29 4.34 -56.10
CA GLY A 632 58.64 5.51 -55.30
C GLY A 632 57.95 6.83 -55.68
N ASN A 633 56.85 6.80 -56.44
CA ASN A 633 56.00 7.97 -56.67
C ASN A 633 54.71 7.90 -55.83
N GLU A 634 54.25 9.07 -55.35
CA GLU A 634 53.08 9.26 -54.50
C GLU A 634 51.84 9.56 -55.36
N ILE A 635 50.73 8.85 -55.11
CA ILE A 635 49.43 9.06 -55.77
C ILE A 635 48.40 9.35 -54.68
N ILE A 636 47.64 10.43 -54.84
CA ILE A 636 46.55 10.87 -53.94
C ILE A 636 45.23 10.46 -54.61
N GLU A 637 44.49 9.53 -54.00
CA GLU A 637 43.10 9.22 -54.38
C GLU A 637 42.12 9.89 -53.41
N GLU A 638 41.40 10.90 -53.87
CA GLU A 638 40.23 11.44 -53.18
C GLU A 638 39.04 10.49 -53.37
N THR A 639 38.68 9.73 -52.34
CA THR A 639 37.41 9.00 -52.33
C THR A 639 36.35 9.86 -51.65
N GLN A 640 35.46 10.46 -52.44
CA GLN A 640 34.26 11.12 -51.93
C GLN A 640 33.24 10.06 -51.47
N SER A 641 33.16 9.81 -50.16
CA SER A 641 31.96 9.25 -49.55
C SER A 641 31.07 10.41 -49.08
N LYS A 642 29.98 10.66 -49.80
CA LYS A 642 28.83 11.40 -49.27
C LYS A 642 28.22 10.56 -48.16
N GLU A 643 28.56 10.84 -46.92
CA GLU A 643 27.65 10.61 -45.80
C GLU A 643 26.89 11.91 -45.59
N ASP A 644 25.58 11.86 -45.82
CA ASP A 644 24.66 12.94 -45.53
C ASP A 644 24.76 13.24 -44.02
N ALA A 645 25.38 14.37 -43.68
CA ALA A 645 25.34 14.92 -42.34
C ALA A 645 23.88 15.33 -42.04
N GLU A 646 23.14 14.45 -41.38
CA GLU A 646 21.92 14.85 -40.68
C GLU A 646 22.36 15.77 -39.54
N ASP A 647 22.09 17.07 -39.70
CA ASP A 647 22.12 18.05 -38.60
C ASP A 647 21.19 17.55 -37.47
N ASP A 648 21.77 16.89 -36.45
CA ASP A 648 21.09 16.62 -35.19
C ASP A 648 21.03 17.93 -34.37
N ASP A 649 20.15 18.84 -34.81
CA ASP A 649 19.69 19.97 -34.00
C ASP A 649 18.95 19.40 -32.77
N GLU A 650 19.62 19.36 -31.61
CA GLU A 650 18.99 19.03 -30.34
C GLU A 650 17.80 19.97 -30.08
N PRO A 651 16.59 19.44 -29.83
CA PRO A 651 15.40 20.27 -29.72
C PRO A 651 15.45 21.13 -28.45
N SER A 652 15.70 22.43 -28.63
CA SER A 652 15.56 23.42 -27.56
C SER A 652 14.07 23.71 -27.29
N LEU A 653 13.76 24.19 -26.07
CA LEU A 653 12.39 24.52 -25.62
C LEU A 653 11.63 25.48 -26.57
N CYS A 654 12.36 26.28 -27.34
CA CYS A 654 11.83 27.35 -28.19
C CYS A 654 11.95 27.09 -29.70
N SER A 655 12.59 26.00 -30.14
CA SER A 655 12.74 25.67 -31.57
C SER A 655 12.21 24.27 -31.87
N PRO A 656 11.06 24.12 -32.55
CA PRO A 656 10.62 22.81 -33.00
C PRO A 656 11.66 22.19 -33.95
N PRO A 657 11.85 20.85 -33.92
CA PRO A 657 12.78 20.18 -34.82
C PRO A 657 12.41 20.46 -36.28
N ARG A 658 13.39 20.86 -37.09
CA ARG A 658 13.18 21.33 -38.47
C ARG A 658 12.80 20.22 -39.45
N THR A 659 13.04 18.96 -39.11
CA THR A 659 12.78 17.79 -39.95
C THR A 659 12.14 16.63 -39.17
N GLY A 660 11.15 15.97 -39.80
CA GLY A 660 10.48 14.76 -39.29
C GLY A 660 9.19 15.01 -38.50
N VAL A 661 8.05 14.57 -39.07
CA VAL A 661 6.71 14.67 -38.44
C VAL A 661 6.67 13.95 -37.08
N ILE A 662 7.38 12.82 -36.95
CA ILE A 662 7.46 12.05 -35.70
C ILE A 662 8.23 12.81 -34.63
N ARG A 663 9.37 13.42 -34.97
CA ARG A 663 10.17 14.25 -34.04
C ARG A 663 9.37 15.47 -33.59
N PHE A 664 8.61 16.11 -34.50
CA PHE A 664 7.73 17.23 -34.17
C PHE A 664 6.56 16.83 -33.25
N LEU A 665 5.89 15.70 -33.53
CA LEU A 665 4.82 15.18 -32.67
C LEU A 665 5.33 14.80 -31.27
N TRP A 666 6.50 14.16 -31.20
CA TRP A 666 7.15 13.84 -29.93
C TRP A 666 7.51 15.10 -29.14
N TRP A 667 8.07 16.11 -29.81
CA TRP A 667 8.35 17.42 -29.22
C TRP A 667 7.07 18.06 -28.69
N LEU A 668 5.97 18.06 -29.46
CA LEU A 668 4.68 18.62 -29.03
C LEU A 668 4.12 17.93 -27.78
N VAL A 669 4.22 16.60 -27.69
CA VAL A 669 3.75 15.82 -26.53
C VAL A 669 4.63 16.07 -25.30
N MET A 670 5.95 16.15 -25.48
CA MET A 670 6.89 16.39 -24.38
C MET A 670 7.01 17.87 -23.98
N TRP A 671 6.57 18.80 -24.82
CA TRP A 671 6.72 20.24 -24.59
C TRP A 671 6.22 20.73 -23.21
N PRO A 672 5.03 20.31 -22.71
CA PRO A 672 4.58 20.71 -21.37
C PRO A 672 5.47 20.17 -20.25
N ALA A 673 5.95 18.93 -20.37
CA ALA A 673 6.87 18.33 -19.42
C ALA A 673 8.23 19.04 -19.45
N SER A 674 8.78 19.30 -20.64
CA SER A 674 10.04 20.01 -20.79
C SER A 674 9.96 21.45 -20.24
N LEU A 675 8.83 22.14 -20.40
CA LEU A 675 8.59 23.45 -19.80
C LEU A 675 8.58 23.37 -18.26
N LEU A 676 7.87 22.38 -17.71
CA LEU A 676 7.78 22.17 -16.27
C LEU A 676 9.15 21.80 -15.66
N LEU A 677 9.94 20.95 -16.33
CA LEU A 677 11.29 20.59 -15.90
C LEU A 677 12.25 21.77 -16.00
N THR A 678 12.24 22.55 -17.08
CA THR A 678 13.11 23.74 -17.22
C THR A 678 12.77 24.86 -16.25
N LEU A 679 11.51 24.99 -15.82
CA LEU A 679 11.11 25.97 -14.81
C LEU A 679 11.52 25.56 -13.39
N THR A 680 11.64 24.26 -13.12
CA THR A 680 11.86 23.74 -11.77
C THR A 680 13.30 23.30 -11.53
N ILE A 681 13.99 22.79 -12.55
CA ILE A 681 15.38 22.34 -12.48
C ILE A 681 16.29 23.38 -13.15
N PRO A 682 17.22 24.01 -12.40
CA PRO A 682 18.20 24.90 -13.01
C PRO A 682 19.17 24.09 -13.87
N ASP A 683 19.25 24.42 -15.16
CA ASP A 683 20.14 23.72 -16.10
C ASP A 683 21.62 24.01 -15.79
N SER A 684 22.36 22.97 -15.40
CA SER A 684 23.79 23.04 -15.12
C SER A 684 24.67 23.06 -16.37
N SER A 685 24.10 22.70 -17.52
CA SER A 685 24.77 22.72 -18.83
C SER A 685 24.87 24.14 -19.39
N ASN A 686 24.07 25.08 -18.89
CA ASN A 686 24.12 26.47 -19.30
C ASN A 686 25.27 27.22 -18.60
N PRO A 687 26.18 27.91 -19.32
CA PRO A 687 27.35 28.59 -18.74
C PRO A 687 27.00 29.66 -17.69
N LYS A 688 25.78 30.19 -17.69
CA LYS A 688 25.31 31.15 -16.67
C LYS A 688 24.97 30.50 -15.32
N CYS A 689 24.66 29.20 -15.31
CA CYS A 689 24.14 28.48 -14.15
C CYS A 689 25.07 27.35 -13.64
N ILE A 690 26.30 27.23 -14.16
CA ILE A 690 27.30 26.21 -13.74
C ILE A 690 27.52 26.17 -12.21
N LYS A 691 27.38 27.29 -11.50
CA LYS A 691 27.53 27.34 -10.03
C LYS A 691 26.38 26.65 -9.28
N ALA A 692 25.23 26.48 -9.91
CA ALA A 692 24.04 25.84 -9.33
C ALA A 692 24.05 24.30 -9.46
N PHE A 693 25.13 23.69 -9.96
CA PHE A 693 25.23 22.24 -10.16
C PHE A 693 24.82 21.35 -8.96
N PRO A 694 25.07 21.69 -7.66
CA PRO A 694 24.61 20.84 -6.56
C PRO A 694 23.11 20.95 -6.34
N LEU A 695 22.53 22.13 -6.65
CA LEU A 695 21.10 22.35 -6.60
C LEU A 695 20.41 21.60 -7.75
N THR A 696 20.97 21.64 -8.96
CA THR A 696 20.53 20.83 -10.10
C THR A 696 20.50 19.35 -9.73
N PHE A 697 21.59 18.85 -9.13
CA PHE A 697 21.71 17.46 -8.67
C PHE A 697 20.61 17.10 -7.65
N LEU A 698 20.43 17.88 -6.58
CA LEU A 698 19.42 17.60 -5.55
C LEU A 698 17.98 17.68 -6.07
N VAL A 699 17.67 18.70 -6.88
CA VAL A 699 16.31 18.87 -7.43
C VAL A 699 16.01 17.78 -8.47
N SER A 700 17.00 17.34 -9.25
CA SER A 700 16.85 16.21 -10.17
C SER A 700 16.53 14.90 -9.43
N ILE A 701 17.19 14.63 -8.29
CA ILE A 701 16.90 13.47 -7.45
C ILE A 701 15.47 13.52 -6.91
N ALA A 702 15.00 14.69 -6.47
CA ALA A 702 13.62 14.85 -6.01
C ALA A 702 12.61 14.56 -7.13
N TRP A 703 12.86 15.06 -8.35
CA TRP A 703 12.03 14.76 -9.52
C TRP A 703 12.06 13.28 -9.91
N LEU A 704 13.23 12.64 -9.91
CA LEU A 704 13.35 11.20 -10.13
C LEU A 704 12.52 10.42 -9.11
N GLY A 705 12.54 10.82 -7.83
CA GLY A 705 11.68 10.24 -6.79
C GLY A 705 10.19 10.35 -7.10
N VAL A 706 9.71 11.55 -7.45
CA VAL A 706 8.28 11.79 -7.76
C VAL A 706 7.84 11.05 -9.02
N LEU A 707 8.61 11.12 -10.10
CA LEU A 707 8.27 10.48 -11.37
C LEU A 707 8.27 8.97 -11.26
N SER A 708 9.24 8.40 -10.55
CA SER A 708 9.30 6.96 -10.35
C SER A 708 8.20 6.45 -9.42
N TYR A 709 7.75 7.24 -8.43
CA TYR A 709 6.53 6.91 -7.68
C TYR A 709 5.31 6.80 -8.61
N MET A 710 5.15 7.75 -9.54
CA MET A 710 4.09 7.69 -10.54
C MET A 710 4.24 6.46 -11.45
N ALA A 711 5.46 6.12 -11.87
CA ALA A 711 5.74 4.96 -12.70
C ALA A 711 5.36 3.65 -11.98
N VAL A 712 5.83 3.46 -10.74
CA VAL A 712 5.50 2.29 -9.90
C VAL A 712 3.99 2.19 -9.69
N TRP A 713 3.32 3.30 -9.41
CA TRP A 713 1.86 3.30 -9.26
C TRP A 713 1.14 2.86 -10.55
N MET A 714 1.55 3.38 -11.72
CA MET A 714 0.98 2.96 -13.00
C MET A 714 1.25 1.48 -13.30
N VAL A 715 2.44 0.98 -12.94
CA VAL A 715 2.80 -0.43 -13.05
C VAL A 715 1.90 -1.31 -12.19
N THR A 716 1.61 -0.91 -10.94
CA THR A 716 0.65 -1.62 -10.07
C THR A 716 -0.75 -1.66 -10.69
N VAL A 717 -1.21 -0.55 -11.28
CA VAL A 717 -2.51 -0.46 -11.97
C VAL A 717 -2.57 -1.40 -13.19
N ILE A 718 -1.48 -1.48 -13.95
CA ILE A 718 -1.36 -2.40 -15.09
C ILE A 718 -1.35 -3.86 -14.62
N GLY A 719 -0.56 -4.19 -13.59
CA GLY A 719 -0.51 -5.53 -13.00
C GLY A 719 -1.87 -6.02 -12.52
N TYR A 720 -2.64 -5.13 -11.89
CA TYR A 720 -4.02 -5.40 -11.49
C TYR A 720 -4.94 -5.64 -12.70
N THR A 721 -4.81 -4.84 -13.76
CA THR A 721 -5.58 -4.99 -15.01
C THR A 721 -5.32 -6.33 -15.70
N LEU A 722 -4.10 -6.86 -15.56
CA LEU A 722 -3.68 -8.15 -16.11
C LEU A 722 -3.98 -9.35 -15.18
N SER A 723 -4.58 -9.12 -14.01
CA SER A 723 -4.89 -10.15 -13.00
C SER A 723 -3.67 -10.98 -12.60
N ILE A 724 -2.52 -10.32 -12.44
CA ILE A 724 -1.28 -10.96 -11.98
C ILE A 724 -1.31 -11.02 -10.44
N PRO A 725 -1.03 -12.19 -9.82
CA PRO A 725 -1.00 -12.31 -8.36
C PRO A 725 -0.07 -11.29 -7.71
N ASP A 726 -0.47 -10.73 -6.57
CA ASP A 726 0.28 -9.68 -5.87
C ASP A 726 1.72 -10.12 -5.51
N SER A 727 1.90 -11.39 -5.15
CA SER A 727 3.22 -11.95 -4.83
C SER A 727 4.17 -12.01 -6.03
N VAL A 728 3.65 -12.37 -7.20
CA VAL A 728 4.41 -12.35 -8.46
C VAL A 728 4.68 -10.92 -8.93
N SER A 729 3.70 -10.02 -8.75
CA SER A 729 3.82 -8.61 -9.13
C SER A 729 4.94 -7.90 -8.36
N GLY A 730 5.10 -8.18 -7.06
CA GLY A 730 6.16 -7.60 -6.22
C GLY A 730 7.58 -7.99 -6.66
N LEU A 731 7.83 -9.27 -6.95
CA LEU A 731 9.16 -9.79 -7.33
C LEU A 731 9.57 -9.47 -8.77
N THR A 732 8.62 -9.14 -9.66
CA THR A 732 8.89 -9.00 -11.10
C THR A 732 8.51 -7.63 -11.63
N ILE A 733 7.21 -7.32 -11.74
CA ILE A 733 6.74 -6.13 -12.45
C ILE A 733 7.01 -4.86 -11.65
N LEU A 734 6.73 -4.89 -10.34
CA LEU A 734 7.01 -3.77 -9.45
C LEU A 734 8.52 -3.51 -9.36
N ALA A 735 9.32 -4.57 -9.27
CA ALA A 735 10.77 -4.50 -9.31
C ALA A 735 11.28 -3.81 -10.59
N VAL A 736 10.83 -4.26 -11.77
CA VAL A 736 11.20 -3.63 -13.05
C VAL A 736 10.76 -2.17 -13.12
N GLY A 737 9.57 -1.85 -12.61
CA GLY A 737 9.04 -0.49 -12.58
C GLY A 737 9.83 0.46 -11.68
N ALA A 738 10.30 -0.02 -10.54
CA ALA A 738 11.09 0.76 -9.59
C ALA A 738 12.49 1.10 -10.14
N SER A 739 13.10 0.18 -10.88
CA SER A 739 14.47 0.32 -11.43
C SER A 739 14.53 0.90 -12.86
N VAL A 740 13.44 1.52 -13.34
CA VAL A 740 13.42 2.22 -14.64
C VAL A 740 14.48 3.35 -14.72
N PRO A 741 14.69 4.18 -13.68
CA PRO A 741 15.75 5.19 -13.69
C PRO A 741 17.15 4.59 -13.78
N ASP A 742 17.41 3.50 -13.06
CA ASP A 742 18.69 2.76 -13.13
C ASP A 742 18.92 2.21 -14.53
N LEU A 743 17.88 1.64 -15.14
CA LEU A 743 17.92 1.13 -16.51
C LEU A 743 18.31 2.24 -17.49
N ILE A 744 17.59 3.36 -17.46
CA ILE A 744 17.81 4.44 -18.43
C ILE A 744 19.18 5.08 -18.22
N SER A 745 19.55 5.41 -16.98
CA SER A 745 20.82 6.05 -16.66
C SER A 745 22.01 5.15 -17.04
N SER A 746 21.95 3.85 -16.74
CA SER A 746 23.03 2.90 -17.09
C SER A 746 23.16 2.67 -18.59
N VAL A 747 22.04 2.64 -19.33
CA VAL A 747 22.06 2.51 -20.80
C VAL A 747 22.62 3.77 -21.47
N LEU A 748 22.26 4.97 -21.01
CA LEU A 748 22.77 6.24 -21.54
C LEU A 748 24.29 6.38 -21.30
N VAL A 749 24.76 6.05 -20.10
CA VAL A 749 26.19 6.06 -19.75
C VAL A 749 26.97 5.01 -20.55
N ALA A 750 26.40 3.81 -20.74
CA ALA A 750 27.01 2.79 -21.59
C ALA A 750 27.12 3.24 -23.06
N LYS A 751 26.07 3.85 -23.64
CA LYS A 751 26.10 4.43 -24.99
C LYS A 751 27.07 5.59 -25.14
N SER A 752 27.35 6.30 -24.05
CA SER A 752 28.34 7.37 -24.03
C SER A 752 29.78 6.85 -24.08
N GLY A 753 29.98 5.52 -24.01
CA GLY A 753 31.29 4.86 -23.98
C GLY A 753 31.86 4.70 -22.58
N GLN A 754 31.07 4.91 -21.52
CA GLN A 754 31.52 4.83 -20.13
C GLN A 754 31.08 3.52 -19.45
N GLY A 755 31.52 2.38 -20.00
CA GLY A 755 31.06 1.05 -19.56
C GLY A 755 31.38 0.71 -18.11
N ASN A 756 32.56 1.13 -17.65
CA ASN A 756 32.97 0.97 -16.26
C ASN A 756 32.01 1.67 -15.30
N MET A 757 31.57 2.89 -15.63
CA MET A 757 30.63 3.64 -14.81
C MET A 757 29.25 2.98 -14.81
N ALA A 758 28.77 2.56 -15.99
CA ALA A 758 27.50 1.87 -16.12
C ALA A 758 27.46 0.57 -15.28
N ILE A 759 28.43 -0.32 -15.43
CA ILE A 759 28.46 -1.59 -14.66
C ILE A 759 28.67 -1.35 -13.16
N SER A 760 29.50 -0.37 -12.78
CA SER A 760 29.70 -0.03 -11.36
C SER A 760 28.41 0.52 -10.73
N ASN A 761 27.59 1.25 -11.50
CA ASN A 761 26.26 1.68 -11.05
C ASN A 761 25.32 0.48 -10.79
N LEU A 762 25.32 -0.55 -11.65
CA LEU A 762 24.44 -1.72 -11.49
C LEU A 762 24.73 -2.52 -10.22
N VAL A 763 26.00 -2.61 -9.82
CA VAL A 763 26.39 -3.32 -8.60
C VAL A 763 26.30 -2.39 -7.38
N GLY A 764 26.66 -1.11 -7.54
CA GLY A 764 26.62 -0.10 -6.48
C GLY A 764 25.19 0.24 -6.01
N SER A 765 24.24 0.37 -6.93
CA SER A 765 22.80 0.57 -6.64
C SER A 765 22.27 -0.56 -5.76
N ASN A 766 22.49 -1.82 -6.12
CA ASN A 766 22.08 -2.96 -5.30
C ASN A 766 22.69 -2.95 -3.88
N ASN A 767 23.94 -2.50 -3.76
CA ASN A 767 24.57 -2.38 -2.45
C ASN A 767 23.92 -1.26 -1.61
N PHE A 768 23.54 -0.15 -2.26
CA PHE A 768 22.75 0.92 -1.67
C PHE A 768 21.33 0.42 -1.29
N ASP A 769 20.66 -0.34 -2.14
CA ASP A 769 19.29 -0.81 -1.90
C ASP A 769 19.20 -1.74 -0.70
N ILE A 770 20.09 -2.74 -0.62
CA ILE A 770 20.10 -3.64 0.55
C ILE A 770 20.51 -2.90 1.82
N SER A 771 21.50 -2.01 1.76
CA SER A 771 22.04 -1.41 2.97
C SER A 771 21.20 -0.24 3.48
N ILE A 772 20.81 0.67 2.59
CA ILE A 772 20.08 1.90 2.91
C ILE A 772 18.58 1.69 2.73
N CYS A 773 18.12 1.17 1.59
CA CYS A 773 16.68 1.03 1.31
C CYS A 773 16.01 -0.01 2.23
N LEU A 774 16.71 -1.03 2.75
CA LEU A 774 16.18 -1.89 3.83
C LEU A 774 16.60 -1.39 5.23
N GLY A 775 17.86 -0.98 5.40
CA GLY A 775 18.40 -0.61 6.71
C GLY A 775 17.76 0.63 7.33
N VAL A 776 17.46 1.68 6.55
CA VAL A 776 16.84 2.91 7.08
C VAL A 776 15.40 2.65 7.54
N PRO A 777 14.52 2.01 6.73
CA PRO A 777 13.16 1.71 7.19
C PRO A 777 13.13 0.75 8.38
N TRP A 778 13.97 -0.30 8.41
CA TRP A 778 14.03 -1.22 9.55
C TRP A 778 14.53 -0.54 10.83
N LEU A 779 15.55 0.32 10.73
CA LEU A 779 16.01 1.11 11.87
C LEU A 779 14.90 2.04 12.38
N GLY A 780 14.23 2.76 11.48
CA GLY A 780 13.16 3.66 11.86
C GLY A 780 11.98 2.93 12.50
N LYS A 781 11.57 1.77 11.95
CA LYS A 781 10.47 0.96 12.50
C LYS A 781 10.82 0.36 13.86
N THR A 782 12.03 -0.16 14.03
CA THR A 782 12.49 -0.72 15.32
C THR A 782 12.63 0.34 16.41
N LEU A 783 13.06 1.56 16.07
CA LEU A 783 13.16 2.68 17.00
C LEU A 783 11.80 3.29 17.35
N LEU A 784 10.87 3.38 16.40
CA LEU A 784 9.55 4.01 16.61
C LEU A 784 8.52 3.08 17.26
N SER A 785 8.66 1.76 17.11
CA SER A 785 7.67 0.79 17.62
C SER A 785 7.81 0.47 19.11
N GLY A 786 8.84 0.99 19.81
CA GLY A 786 9.04 0.80 21.25
C GLY A 786 9.47 -0.61 21.69
N GLU A 787 9.25 -1.64 20.86
CA GLU A 787 9.58 -3.05 21.15
C GLU A 787 11.05 -3.41 20.84
N GLY A 788 11.77 -2.60 20.04
CA GLY A 788 13.20 -2.77 19.76
C GLY A 788 13.58 -3.89 18.78
N TYR A 789 12.60 -4.65 18.26
CA TYR A 789 12.77 -5.70 17.26
C TYR A 789 11.60 -5.75 16.27
N LEU A 790 11.84 -6.27 15.07
CA LEU A 790 10.88 -6.44 13.97
C LEU A 790 10.84 -7.92 13.57
N ARG A 791 9.68 -8.57 13.63
CA ARG A 791 9.55 -9.96 13.16
C ARG A 791 9.23 -9.99 11.67
N ILE A 792 10.00 -10.74 10.90
CA ILE A 792 9.79 -10.96 9.46
C ILE A 792 9.46 -12.43 9.26
N TYR A 793 8.21 -12.75 8.92
CA TYR A 793 7.74 -14.13 8.76
C TYR A 793 7.79 -14.54 7.28
N SER A 794 8.93 -15.01 6.77
CA SER A 794 8.95 -15.52 5.39
C SER A 794 10.05 -16.55 5.11
N THR A 795 9.64 -17.79 4.86
CA THR A 795 10.47 -18.84 4.25
C THR A 795 10.94 -18.46 2.84
N VAL A 796 10.14 -17.64 2.13
CA VAL A 796 10.43 -17.14 0.79
C VAL A 796 11.62 -16.18 0.80
N LEU A 797 11.77 -15.39 1.86
CA LEU A 797 12.85 -14.41 1.97
C LEU A 797 14.23 -15.06 2.06
N SER A 798 14.39 -16.08 2.92
CA SER A 798 15.65 -16.82 3.06
C SER A 798 16.07 -17.50 1.75
N PHE A 799 15.11 -18.00 0.98
CA PHE A 799 15.36 -18.57 -0.34
C PHE A 799 15.77 -17.50 -1.37
N ALA A 800 15.05 -16.37 -1.40
CA ALA A 800 15.31 -15.29 -2.34
C ALA A 800 16.70 -14.68 -2.16
N VAL A 801 17.17 -14.53 -0.92
CA VAL A 801 18.53 -14.02 -0.64
C VAL A 801 19.62 -15.03 -1.07
N ALA A 802 19.38 -16.33 -0.94
CA ALA A 802 20.32 -17.35 -1.46
C ALA A 802 20.45 -17.29 -2.99
N VAL A 803 19.35 -17.01 -3.69
CA VAL A 803 19.36 -16.83 -5.15
C VAL A 803 20.19 -15.60 -5.56
N LEU A 804 20.20 -14.52 -4.77
CA LEU A 804 21.03 -13.34 -5.06
C LEU A 804 22.53 -13.68 -5.17
N LEU A 805 23.08 -14.47 -4.23
CA LEU A 805 24.49 -14.89 -4.29
C LEU A 805 24.79 -15.71 -5.54
N ILE A 806 23.88 -16.60 -5.94
CA ILE A 806 24.03 -17.42 -7.15
C ILE A 806 24.01 -16.52 -8.39
N THR A 807 23.07 -15.57 -8.48
CA THR A 807 22.99 -14.65 -9.62
C THR A 807 24.22 -13.76 -9.75
N LEU A 808 24.77 -13.27 -8.63
CA LEU A 808 26.01 -12.50 -8.62
C LEU A 808 27.21 -13.33 -9.11
N PHE A 809 27.29 -14.59 -8.67
CA PHE A 809 28.34 -15.50 -9.14
C PHE A 809 28.23 -15.76 -10.64
N ILE A 810 27.02 -16.05 -11.15
CA ILE A 810 26.77 -16.25 -12.59
C ILE A 810 27.15 -14.98 -13.38
N PHE A 811 26.75 -13.82 -12.90
CA PHE A 811 27.08 -12.54 -13.52
C PHE A 811 28.58 -12.31 -13.64
N PHE A 812 29.33 -12.54 -12.55
CA PHE A 812 30.78 -12.45 -12.57
C PHE A 812 31.41 -13.43 -13.59
N MET A 813 30.92 -14.67 -13.62
CA MET A 813 31.39 -15.68 -14.57
C MET A 813 31.11 -15.32 -16.03
N ILE A 814 29.97 -14.69 -16.35
CA ILE A 814 29.66 -14.22 -17.70
C ILE A 814 30.71 -13.21 -18.18
N PHE A 815 31.05 -12.21 -17.36
CA PHE A 815 32.06 -11.21 -17.73
C PHE A 815 33.46 -11.79 -17.82
N GLN A 816 33.80 -12.74 -16.94
CA GLN A 816 35.08 -13.44 -16.99
C GLN A 816 35.22 -14.25 -18.29
N LEU A 817 34.17 -14.99 -18.70
CA LEU A 817 34.15 -15.75 -19.95
C LEU A 817 34.14 -14.86 -21.18
N ALA A 818 33.51 -13.68 -21.09
CA ALA A 818 33.51 -12.67 -22.14
C ALA A 818 34.82 -11.89 -22.26
N GLY A 819 35.80 -12.16 -21.40
CA GLY A 819 37.09 -11.45 -21.41
C GLY A 819 36.97 -9.98 -21.03
N TRP A 820 36.05 -9.63 -20.12
CA TRP A 820 35.80 -8.27 -19.63
C TRP A 820 35.30 -7.31 -20.72
N LYS A 821 34.48 -7.81 -21.65
CA LYS A 821 33.84 -6.99 -22.70
C LYS A 821 32.34 -7.02 -22.57
N LEU A 822 31.70 -5.86 -22.64
CA LEU A 822 30.25 -5.76 -22.80
C LEU A 822 29.92 -5.68 -24.29
N ASN A 823 29.22 -6.71 -24.78
CA ASN A 823 28.74 -6.80 -26.16
C ASN A 823 27.32 -7.36 -26.19
N ARG A 824 26.70 -7.37 -27.37
CA ARG A 824 25.34 -7.92 -27.56
C ARG A 824 25.17 -9.38 -27.13
N MET A 825 26.24 -10.20 -27.19
CA MET A 825 26.18 -11.62 -26.81
C MET A 825 26.13 -11.78 -25.28
N VAL A 826 26.90 -10.98 -24.56
CA VAL A 826 26.83 -10.86 -23.10
C VAL A 826 25.45 -10.37 -22.70
N GLY A 827 24.95 -9.31 -23.35
CA GLY A 827 23.61 -8.78 -23.10
C GLY A 827 22.50 -9.83 -23.30
N LEU A 828 22.53 -10.54 -24.43
CA LEU A 828 21.55 -11.60 -24.73
C LEU A 828 21.63 -12.75 -23.72
N THR A 829 22.85 -13.14 -23.32
CA THR A 829 23.07 -14.20 -22.32
C THR A 829 22.51 -13.79 -20.96
N CYS A 830 22.74 -12.55 -20.51
CA CYS A 830 22.18 -12.02 -19.27
C CYS A 830 20.63 -12.02 -19.30
N LEU A 831 20.01 -11.62 -20.41
CA LEU A 831 18.54 -11.66 -20.54
C LEU A 831 17.98 -13.08 -20.54
N LEU A 832 18.66 -14.05 -21.16
CA LEU A 832 18.25 -15.45 -21.12
C LEU A 832 18.30 -16.01 -19.69
N VAL A 833 19.37 -15.72 -18.95
CA VAL A 833 19.49 -16.11 -17.54
C VAL A 833 18.40 -15.45 -16.69
N TYR A 834 18.11 -14.17 -16.94
CA TYR A 834 17.02 -13.46 -16.25
C TYR A 834 15.64 -14.07 -16.54
N ALA A 835 15.35 -14.43 -17.80
CA ALA A 835 14.11 -15.10 -18.17
C ALA A 835 13.96 -16.47 -17.49
N LEU A 836 15.04 -17.24 -17.40
CA LEU A 836 15.05 -18.51 -16.66
C LEU A 836 14.80 -18.31 -15.17
N TYR A 837 15.37 -17.27 -14.57
CA TYR A 837 15.11 -16.88 -13.19
C TYR A 837 13.63 -16.54 -12.96
N ILE A 838 13.01 -15.71 -13.82
CA ILE A 838 11.59 -15.37 -13.69
C ILE A 838 10.72 -16.62 -13.79
N ILE A 839 10.99 -17.51 -14.75
CA ILE A 839 10.24 -18.78 -14.91
C ILE A 839 10.35 -19.60 -13.62
N PHE A 840 11.56 -19.75 -13.08
CA PHE A 840 11.80 -20.49 -11.86
C PHE A 840 11.10 -19.86 -10.64
N ALA A 841 11.17 -18.54 -10.48
CA ALA A 841 10.51 -17.81 -9.41
C ALA A 841 8.97 -17.97 -9.48
N CYS A 842 8.37 -17.85 -10.67
CA CYS A 842 6.95 -18.08 -10.87
C CYS A 842 6.55 -19.53 -10.52
N LEU A 843 7.32 -20.52 -10.96
CA LEU A 843 7.03 -21.94 -10.67
C LEU A 843 7.15 -22.26 -9.17
N PHE A 844 8.10 -21.62 -8.47
CA PHE A 844 8.23 -21.72 -7.02
C PHE A 844 7.00 -21.15 -6.31
N GLU A 845 6.55 -19.97 -6.74
CA GLU A 845 5.39 -19.28 -6.16
C GLU A 845 4.06 -20.03 -6.39
N PHE A 846 3.90 -20.67 -7.56
CA PHE A 846 2.74 -21.52 -7.86
C PHE A 846 2.79 -22.90 -7.17
N ASN A 847 3.67 -23.11 -6.18
CA ASN A 847 3.82 -24.36 -5.43
C ASN A 847 4.10 -25.61 -6.30
N VAL A 848 4.69 -25.43 -7.48
CA VAL A 848 4.93 -26.54 -8.42
C VAL A 848 5.97 -27.53 -7.88
N PHE A 849 6.98 -27.02 -7.16
CA PHE A 849 8.05 -27.83 -6.57
C PHE A 849 7.70 -28.39 -5.17
N GLY A 850 6.57 -27.99 -4.58
CA GLY A 850 6.09 -28.39 -3.25
C GLY A 850 5.22 -27.32 -2.58
N TYR A 851 4.54 -27.66 -1.48
CA TYR A 851 3.72 -26.73 -0.68
C TYR A 851 4.61 -25.80 0.17
N PHE A 852 5.29 -24.85 -0.49
CA PHE A 852 6.18 -23.90 0.17
C PHE A 852 5.50 -22.57 0.51
N ASN A 853 4.42 -22.24 -0.22
CA ASN A 853 3.63 -21.03 -0.07
C ASN A 853 2.12 -21.37 -0.05
N PRO A 854 1.62 -22.08 0.99
CA PRO A 854 0.18 -22.30 1.12
C PRO A 854 -0.54 -20.94 1.18
N PRO A 855 -1.76 -20.82 0.60
CA PRO A 855 -2.52 -19.58 0.69
C PRO A 855 -2.62 -19.18 2.16
N THR A 856 -2.26 -17.93 2.48
CA THR A 856 -2.33 -17.40 3.84
C THR A 856 -3.80 -17.38 4.27
N CYS A 857 -4.24 -18.44 4.95
CA CYS A 857 -5.43 -18.40 5.79
C CYS A 857 -5.12 -17.42 6.92
N TYR A 858 -5.64 -16.19 6.82
CA TYR A 858 -5.55 -15.25 7.92
C TYR A 858 -6.56 -15.64 9.01
N PRO A 859 -6.12 -15.79 10.27
CA PRO A 859 -6.99 -16.08 11.42
C PRO A 859 -7.87 -14.90 11.85
#